data_AF-A0A933EIZ8-F1
#
_entry.id   AF-A0A933EIZ8-F1
#
_cell.length_a   1.000
_cell.length_b   1.000
_cell.length_c   1.000
_cell.angle_alpha   90.00
_cell.angle_beta   90.00
_cell.angle_gamma   90.00
#
_symmetry.space_group_name_H-M   'P 1'
#
loop_
_entity.id
_entity.type
_entity.pdbx_description
1 polymer ?
#
loop_
_entity_poly.entity_id
_entity_poly.type
_entity_poly.pdbx_seq_one_letter_code
_entity_poly.pdbx_strand_id
1 'polypeptide(L)'
;MNREQINIWLLSAAILAVGLHALVWMTLLASWMPAAYITQAADFYLRGRVNFPKEYDLPIFRALAAVVLALTFAAYFMFKDRLGDQKLTVGLTLFLSVAMVCAVPGYFAVFGMAFHGHPQWAHDPREGLASLPYFWPLRYRAFGTFMFSFALPLMYMFVLLQALAQVMRRPVCVRATARLVLSAAGLAWFIVYVRHPLVNGCWAPGLPLLIILALWRREKITNTVWAGLLSGAQAALLCAWVQEQVKAPIAPADFSTLAYAVFIAVSLIVFMGIVAFRTQPAGPFMALQAVLSILAAMALFKLIVYDYRADLARWWFKILGWMVIAQPLLWILGRQLLSGLRNICGRLDSRLGHWWPDVLIAGVIAACVYVPDTEALLAHMFCGEHLHHFDHFVMAPAWVMAQGGVLDVDARSQYGIGSIAVFNGLMALMGGISYAHGLAAVILLCTVYFVLVYVFLRRWLPGRWLAIACWAMIFKAQIAFELAFPVVYTYPQATVARQWWDILWLIQMLYFLDKRDARWLIGASLTAGAALWHVPSTGFYLAITHCVMAVMAGLRRGTWQSRLAACVWPVGLMMACAVILYASTCGIWFFRPVFWRNLIDFFHIVMLVSASFMTQTMANQTWDVFIFGVIALVYLGTAVKAGLDYLRGRDDRREWLLLGLAIYGLGSLEHYVTLSAGNNYYTKALPFFVLVFYWLAKALPRMAPRWRRGLSMAIAGAAVVALATNHSFIAYPGALNISRNPLLDPRVARPLPNGGPYFFHKHRYLPPESHFPINSLGERDDGWRVEGDFKDHQALITYFRRQTDFTMDAVLIDELTSPDDHVPLISSYEVMILMQAKRRPFFYIFPFLDNRPMHIRSFGVDLLHTRGQMRDIIAGFEERKPPFVFMEKIMLLEPSSNWYEETAPGLMDLLRYVKAHYQPYQAGQYLVAMKRKE
;
A
#
# COMPACT_ATOMS: atom_id res chain seq x y z
N MET A 1 27.25 4.90 23.04
CA MET A 1 26.00 5.43 23.61
C MET A 1 26.25 5.76 25.06
N ASN A 2 25.83 6.94 25.53
CA ASN A 2 25.78 7.21 26.97
C ASN A 2 24.67 6.35 27.61
N ARG A 3 24.68 6.15 28.94
CA ARG A 3 23.68 5.32 29.63
C ARG A 3 22.24 5.78 29.39
N GLU A 4 22.03 7.08 29.29
CA GLU A 4 20.73 7.66 28.92
C GLU A 4 20.21 7.14 27.59
N GLN A 5 21.06 7.05 26.57
CA GLN A 5 20.65 6.48 25.30
C GLN A 5 20.28 5.01 25.47
N ILE A 6 21.04 4.23 26.24
CA ILE A 6 20.74 2.81 26.49
C ILE A 6 19.37 2.69 27.18
N ASN A 7 19.11 3.47 28.23
CA ASN A 7 17.86 3.44 28.97
C ASN A 7 16.66 3.90 28.15
N ILE A 8 16.83 4.87 27.26
CA ILE A 8 15.78 5.26 26.31
C ILE A 8 15.45 4.12 25.35
N TRP A 9 16.47 3.46 24.79
CA TRP A 9 16.24 2.33 23.89
C TRP A 9 15.56 1.17 24.62
N LEU A 10 15.97 0.86 25.85
CA LEU A 10 15.34 -0.16 26.68
C LEU A 10 13.91 0.21 27.08
N LEU A 11 13.64 1.47 27.41
CA LEU A 11 12.30 1.95 27.74
C LEU A 11 11.39 1.89 26.53
N SER A 12 11.88 2.33 25.37
CA SER A 12 11.16 2.26 24.09
C SER A 12 10.86 0.81 23.73
N ALA A 13 11.84 -0.09 23.88
CA ALA A 13 11.66 -1.52 23.63
C ALA A 13 10.67 -2.15 24.62
N ALA A 14 10.68 -1.75 25.90
CA ALA A 14 9.76 -2.25 26.93
C ALA A 14 8.31 -1.87 26.60
N ILE A 15 8.09 -0.61 26.24
CA ILE A 15 6.80 -0.09 25.77
C ILE A 15 6.33 -0.84 24.53
N LEU A 16 7.23 -1.05 23.57
CA LEU A 16 6.93 -1.73 22.32
C LEU A 16 6.56 -3.20 22.56
N ALA A 17 7.29 -3.88 23.45
CA ALA A 17 7.01 -5.25 23.84
C ALA A 17 5.66 -5.38 24.54
N VAL A 18 5.30 -4.44 25.44
CA VAL A 18 3.99 -4.41 26.11
C VAL A 18 2.87 -4.11 25.11
N GLY A 19 3.07 -3.16 24.20
CA GLY A 19 2.11 -2.83 23.14
C GLY A 19 1.88 -4.02 22.20
N LEU A 20 2.94 -4.73 21.81
CA LEU A 20 2.85 -5.94 20.98
C LEU A 20 2.10 -7.06 21.71
N HIS A 21 2.36 -7.25 23.01
CA HIS A 21 1.61 -8.20 23.84
C HIS A 21 0.12 -7.88 23.91
N ALA A 22 -0.23 -6.62 24.15
CA ALA A 22 -1.62 -6.20 24.19
C ALA A 22 -2.32 -6.46 22.84
N LEU A 23 -1.65 -6.17 21.73
CA LEU A 23 -2.12 -6.50 20.37
C LEU A 23 -2.34 -8.01 20.16
N VAL A 24 -1.40 -8.85 20.60
CA VAL A 24 -1.52 -10.31 20.51
C VAL A 24 -2.68 -10.82 21.38
N TRP A 25 -2.83 -10.32 22.62
CA TRP A 25 -3.94 -10.68 23.52
C TRP A 25 -5.31 -10.21 23.01
N MET A 26 -5.37 -9.08 22.30
CA MET A 26 -6.59 -8.60 21.68
C MET A 26 -6.92 -9.38 20.40
N THR A 27 -5.92 -9.77 19.62
CA THR A 27 -6.11 -10.69 18.48
C THR A 27 -6.64 -12.03 18.97
N LEU A 28 -6.14 -12.51 20.12
CA LEU A 28 -6.65 -13.67 20.85
C LEU A 28 -8.11 -13.49 21.25
N LEU A 29 -8.45 -12.42 21.96
CA LEU A 29 -9.84 -12.12 22.38
C LEU A 29 -10.79 -11.99 21.18
N ALA A 30 -10.37 -11.33 20.11
CA ALA A 30 -11.13 -11.18 18.88
C ALA A 30 -11.32 -12.51 18.14
N SER A 31 -10.28 -13.37 18.11
CA SER A 31 -10.36 -14.71 17.54
C SER A 31 -11.17 -15.71 18.39
N TRP A 32 -11.38 -15.38 19.67
CA TRP A 32 -12.20 -16.17 20.60
C TRP A 32 -13.70 -15.89 20.47
N MET A 33 -14.11 -14.84 19.75
CA MET A 33 -15.52 -14.64 19.41
C MET A 33 -15.91 -15.68 18.35
N PRO A 34 -16.83 -16.62 18.64
CA PRO A 34 -17.22 -17.64 17.68
C PRO A 34 -17.74 -17.01 16.38
N ALA A 35 -17.39 -17.58 15.22
CA ALA A 35 -17.96 -17.16 13.94
C ALA A 35 -19.51 -17.19 13.95
N ALA A 36 -20.10 -18.10 14.74
CA ALA A 36 -21.54 -18.16 15.00
C ALA A 36 -22.10 -16.88 15.64
N TYR A 37 -21.32 -16.13 16.43
CA TYR A 37 -21.72 -14.82 16.95
C TYR A 37 -21.57 -13.70 15.92
N ILE A 38 -20.78 -13.87 14.86
CA ILE A 38 -20.65 -12.87 13.79
C ILE A 38 -21.84 -12.99 12.82
N THR A 39 -22.26 -14.21 12.48
CA THR A 39 -23.49 -14.47 11.70
C THR A 39 -24.74 -14.25 12.54
N GLN A 40 -24.81 -14.68 13.80
CA GLN A 40 -25.94 -14.34 14.67
C GLN A 40 -25.97 -12.87 15.06
N ALA A 41 -24.84 -12.17 15.16
CA ALA A 41 -24.86 -10.70 15.30
C ALA A 41 -25.35 -10.05 14.01
N ALA A 42 -24.96 -10.53 12.82
CA ALA A 42 -25.50 -10.03 11.56
C ALA A 42 -27.03 -10.24 11.46
N ASP A 43 -27.54 -11.37 11.94
CA ASP A 43 -28.98 -11.64 12.07
C ASP A 43 -29.66 -10.83 13.20
N PHE A 44 -28.93 -10.50 14.29
CA PHE A 44 -29.42 -9.63 15.36
C PHE A 44 -29.45 -8.15 14.98
N TYR A 45 -28.54 -7.69 14.10
CA TYR A 45 -28.58 -6.33 13.55
C TYR A 45 -29.78 -6.13 12.60
N LEU A 46 -30.38 -7.23 12.09
CA LEU A 46 -31.61 -7.20 11.30
C LEU A 46 -32.90 -7.08 12.14
N ARG A 47 -32.85 -7.28 13.47
CA ARG A 47 -34.04 -7.19 14.36
C ARG A 47 -33.76 -6.22 15.52
N GLY A 48 -34.28 -5.00 15.38
CA GLY A 48 -33.97 -3.85 16.23
C GLY A 48 -33.91 -4.10 17.74
N ARG A 49 -32.81 -3.59 18.33
CA ARG A 49 -32.45 -3.42 19.77
C ARG A 49 -32.02 -4.69 20.53
N VAL A 50 -30.72 -4.78 20.87
CA VAL A 50 -30.13 -4.53 22.20
C VAL A 50 -28.63 -4.20 22.06
N ASN A 51 -28.16 -3.27 22.89
CA ASN A 51 -26.84 -2.65 22.94
C ASN A 51 -25.71 -3.63 23.31
N PHE A 52 -24.84 -3.95 22.35
CA PHE A 52 -23.39 -3.96 22.57
C PHE A 52 -22.72 -3.45 21.29
N PRO A 53 -22.39 -2.15 21.22
CA PRO A 53 -21.88 -1.57 19.98
C PRO A 53 -20.48 -2.10 19.66
N LYS A 54 -20.33 -2.74 18.49
CA LYS A 54 -19.04 -2.89 17.80
C LYS A 54 -18.36 -1.53 17.55
N GLU A 55 -19.14 -0.45 17.68
CA GLU A 55 -18.70 0.94 17.69
C GLU A 55 -17.70 1.25 18.81
N TYR A 56 -17.56 0.41 19.85
CA TYR A 56 -16.57 0.63 20.91
C TYR A 56 -15.22 -0.05 20.68
N ASP A 57 -15.10 -1.08 19.83
CA ASP A 57 -13.83 -1.80 19.67
C ASP A 57 -12.73 -0.90 19.08
N LEU A 58 -13.10 -0.03 18.12
CA LEU A 58 -12.17 0.89 17.48
C LEU A 58 -11.85 2.12 18.35
N PRO A 59 -12.80 2.78 19.05
CA PRO A 59 -12.51 3.73 20.11
C PRO A 59 -11.73 3.14 21.27
N ILE A 60 -11.97 1.89 21.67
CA ILE A 60 -11.17 1.19 22.68
C ILE A 60 -9.75 0.98 22.14
N PHE A 61 -9.58 0.53 20.90
CA PHE A 61 -8.26 0.40 20.27
C PHE A 61 -7.53 1.74 20.15
N ARG A 62 -8.21 2.81 19.72
CA ARG A 62 -7.68 4.18 19.62
C ARG A 62 -7.36 4.77 21.01
N ALA A 63 -8.24 4.58 21.99
CA ALA A 63 -8.03 4.98 23.37
C ALA A 63 -6.88 4.21 24.00
N LEU A 64 -6.71 2.92 23.68
CA LEU A 64 -5.62 2.10 24.17
C LEU A 64 -4.29 2.48 23.49
N ALA A 65 -4.28 2.75 22.19
CA ALA A 65 -3.09 3.28 21.49
C ALA A 65 -2.70 4.65 22.05
N ALA A 66 -3.70 5.51 22.33
CA ALA A 66 -3.50 6.79 23.00
C ALA A 66 -3.02 6.61 24.46
N VAL A 67 -3.51 5.61 25.19
CA VAL A 67 -3.06 5.26 26.54
C VAL A 67 -1.66 4.68 26.51
N VAL A 68 -1.29 3.83 25.55
CA VAL A 68 0.08 3.34 25.38
C VAL A 68 1.02 4.50 25.05
N LEU A 69 0.62 5.40 24.15
CA LEU A 69 1.36 6.64 23.86
C LEU A 69 1.47 7.54 25.11
N ALA A 70 0.38 7.72 25.86
CA ALA A 70 0.36 8.51 27.08
C ALA A 70 1.21 7.89 28.19
N LEU A 71 1.16 6.57 28.38
CA LEU A 71 2.01 5.81 29.30
C LEU A 71 3.47 5.83 28.84
N THR A 72 3.74 5.88 27.53
CA THR A 72 5.09 6.07 26.97
C THR A 72 5.64 7.44 27.34
N PHE A 73 4.85 8.49 27.12
CA PHE A 73 5.23 9.85 27.50
C PHE A 73 5.33 9.99 29.02
N ALA A 74 4.40 9.42 29.79
CA ALA A 74 4.40 9.45 31.24
C ALA A 74 5.60 8.69 31.83
N ALA A 75 5.88 7.48 31.35
CA ALA A 75 7.08 6.74 31.75
C ALA A 75 8.35 7.50 31.37
N TYR A 76 8.42 8.10 30.18
CA TYR A 76 9.54 8.95 29.81
C TYR A 76 9.69 10.14 30.77
N PHE A 77 8.62 10.88 31.07
CA PHE A 77 8.67 12.00 32.01
C PHE A 77 9.01 11.59 33.45
N MET A 78 8.51 10.45 33.91
CA MET A 78 8.82 9.90 35.24
C MET A 78 10.27 9.44 35.36
N PHE A 79 10.82 8.89 34.27
CA PHE A 79 12.18 8.34 34.27
C PHE A 79 13.22 9.29 33.68
N LYS A 80 12.84 10.47 33.16
CA LYS A 80 13.76 11.39 32.47
C LYS A 80 14.98 11.75 33.32
N ASP A 81 14.76 11.99 34.62
CA ASP A 81 15.80 12.38 35.57
C ASP A 81 16.64 11.18 36.04
N ARG A 82 16.17 9.95 35.76
CA ARG A 82 16.85 8.68 36.03
C ARG A 82 17.41 8.02 34.76
N LEU A 83 17.35 8.66 33.59
CA LEU A 83 17.89 8.08 32.36
C LEU A 83 19.40 7.81 32.46
N GLY A 84 20.13 8.55 33.27
CA GLY A 84 21.55 8.27 33.55
C GLY A 84 21.80 7.10 34.52
N ASP A 85 20.76 6.64 35.24
CA ASP A 85 20.87 5.67 36.33
C ASP A 85 21.08 4.24 35.81
N GLN A 86 22.09 3.57 36.37
CA GLN A 86 22.40 2.17 36.11
C GLN A 86 21.29 1.24 36.61
N LYS A 87 20.62 1.58 37.71
CA LYS A 87 19.53 0.78 38.27
C LYS A 87 18.35 0.73 37.31
N LEU A 88 18.06 1.82 36.60
CA LEU A 88 17.03 1.85 35.56
C LEU A 88 17.40 0.95 34.37
N THR A 89 18.68 0.92 33.95
CA THR A 89 19.16 0.00 32.90
C THR A 89 18.91 -1.45 33.28
N VAL A 90 19.29 -1.82 34.50
CA VAL A 90 19.10 -3.17 35.02
C VAL A 90 17.62 -3.51 35.11
N GLY A 91 16.80 -2.61 35.65
CA GLY A 91 15.35 -2.80 35.77
C GLY A 91 14.65 -2.97 34.42
N LEU A 92 14.93 -2.13 33.43
CA LEU A 92 14.33 -2.24 32.10
C LEU A 92 14.80 -3.49 31.35
N THR A 93 16.08 -3.86 31.50
CA THR A 93 16.61 -5.09 30.90
C THR A 93 15.96 -6.32 31.53
N LEU A 94 15.79 -6.33 32.86
CA LEU A 94 15.12 -7.40 33.58
C LEU A 94 13.64 -7.49 33.17
N PHE A 95 12.94 -6.35 33.13
CA PHE A 95 11.56 -6.26 32.67
C PHE A 95 11.40 -6.82 31.26
N LEU A 96 12.23 -6.38 30.31
CA LEU A 96 12.21 -6.89 28.94
C LEU A 96 12.48 -8.39 28.87
N SER A 97 13.42 -8.88 29.68
CA SER A 97 13.74 -10.31 29.74
C SER A 97 12.56 -11.12 30.26
N VAL A 98 11.90 -10.65 31.33
CA VAL A 98 10.71 -11.29 31.91
C VAL A 98 9.53 -11.20 30.96
N ALA A 99 9.25 -10.02 30.39
CA ALA A 99 8.18 -9.82 29.41
C ALA A 99 8.37 -10.73 28.20
N MET A 100 9.60 -10.93 27.71
CA MET A 100 9.88 -11.90 26.64
C MET A 100 9.61 -13.34 27.06
N VAL A 101 10.07 -13.73 28.25
CA VAL A 101 9.85 -15.07 28.81
C VAL A 101 8.37 -15.33 29.07
N CYS A 102 7.55 -14.32 29.33
CA CYS A 102 6.09 -14.45 29.42
C CYS A 102 5.41 -14.41 28.04
N ALA A 103 5.98 -13.68 27.06
CA ALA A 103 5.49 -13.61 25.68
C ALA A 103 5.51 -14.96 24.99
N VAL A 104 6.62 -15.66 25.15
CA VAL A 104 6.91 -16.89 24.42
C VAL A 104 5.90 -17.99 24.77
N PRO A 105 5.61 -18.31 26.05
CA PRO A 105 4.55 -19.23 26.46
C PRO A 105 3.15 -18.78 26.06
N GLY A 106 2.84 -17.47 26.18
CA GLY A 106 1.55 -16.94 25.72
C GLY A 106 1.36 -17.17 24.22
N TYR A 107 2.40 -16.89 23.42
CA TYR A 107 2.45 -17.15 21.99
C TYR A 107 2.36 -18.65 21.66
N PHE A 108 3.05 -19.52 22.42
CA PHE A 108 2.94 -20.98 22.28
C PHE A 108 1.55 -21.51 22.65
N ALA A 109 0.88 -20.93 23.64
CA ALA A 109 -0.49 -21.28 24.00
C ALA A 109 -1.48 -20.87 22.90
N VAL A 110 -1.34 -19.67 22.32
CA VAL A 110 -2.09 -19.22 21.12
C VAL A 110 -1.90 -20.20 19.97
N PHE A 111 -0.63 -20.56 19.72
CA PHE A 111 -0.23 -21.39 18.60
C PHE A 111 -0.69 -22.85 18.76
N GLY A 112 -0.64 -23.38 19.99
CA GLY A 112 -1.17 -24.69 20.33
C GLY A 112 -2.69 -24.77 20.24
N MET A 113 -3.40 -23.71 20.65
CA MET A 113 -4.87 -23.63 20.53
C MET A 113 -5.32 -23.50 19.07
N ALA A 114 -4.62 -22.71 18.25
CA ALA A 114 -4.90 -22.62 16.81
C ALA A 114 -4.65 -23.95 16.06
N PHE A 115 -3.78 -24.81 16.59
CA PHE A 115 -3.47 -26.13 16.02
C PHE A 115 -4.41 -27.25 16.48
N HIS A 116 -4.91 -27.18 17.72
CA HIS A 116 -5.71 -28.24 18.33
C HIS A 116 -7.21 -27.93 18.43
N GLY A 117 -7.62 -26.67 18.22
CA GLY A 117 -9.00 -26.22 18.28
C GLY A 117 -9.78 -26.38 16.98
N HIS A 118 -9.67 -27.51 16.28
CA HIS A 118 -10.70 -27.86 15.29
C HIS A 118 -11.97 -28.27 16.05
N PRO A 119 -13.07 -27.54 15.92
CA PRO A 119 -14.29 -27.98 16.56
C PRO A 119 -14.87 -29.19 15.80
N GLN A 120 -15.38 -30.17 16.53
CA GLN A 120 -15.86 -31.45 15.99
C GLN A 120 -16.97 -31.32 14.94
N TRP A 121 -17.62 -30.15 14.79
CA TRP A 121 -18.63 -29.90 13.75
C TRP A 121 -18.05 -29.70 12.34
N ALA A 122 -16.73 -29.47 12.20
CA ALA A 122 -16.07 -29.39 10.89
C ALA A 122 -15.88 -30.78 10.21
N HIS A 123 -16.42 -31.85 10.80
CA HIS A 123 -16.39 -33.20 10.28
C HIS A 123 -17.76 -33.73 9.82
N ASP A 124 -18.80 -32.89 9.69
CA ASP A 124 -20.04 -33.35 9.03
C ASP A 124 -19.78 -33.59 7.53
N PRO A 125 -19.81 -34.84 7.03
CA PRO A 125 -19.53 -35.15 5.63
C PRO A 125 -20.66 -34.75 4.68
N ARG A 126 -21.78 -34.20 5.19
CA ARG A 126 -23.01 -33.99 4.41
C ARG A 126 -23.12 -32.61 3.77
N GLU A 127 -22.28 -31.65 4.14
CA GLU A 127 -22.13 -30.40 3.40
C GLU A 127 -20.89 -30.50 2.52
N GLY A 128 -21.03 -30.21 1.21
CA GLY A 128 -20.04 -30.39 0.16
C GLY A 128 -18.74 -29.54 0.27
N LEU A 129 -18.21 -29.35 1.47
CA LEU A 129 -16.92 -28.71 1.79
C LEU A 129 -15.75 -29.71 1.72
N ALA A 130 -15.83 -30.71 0.85
CA ALA A 130 -14.74 -31.63 0.56
C ALA A 130 -13.65 -30.97 -0.31
N SER A 131 -12.97 -29.94 0.19
CA SER A 131 -11.69 -29.46 -0.37
C SER A 131 -10.93 -28.40 0.44
N LEU A 132 -11.13 -28.24 1.75
CA LEU A 132 -10.18 -27.43 2.55
C LEU A 132 -8.97 -28.32 2.93
N PRO A 133 -7.81 -28.19 2.26
CA PRO A 133 -6.72 -29.13 2.45
C PRO A 133 -5.91 -28.77 3.70
N TYR A 134 -5.13 -29.75 4.14
CA TYR A 134 -4.02 -29.77 5.11
C TYR A 134 -3.01 -28.59 5.10
N PHE A 135 -3.27 -27.49 4.40
CA PHE A 135 -2.43 -26.32 4.21
C PHE A 135 -2.39 -25.35 5.40
N TRP A 136 -3.43 -25.31 6.22
CA TRP A 136 -3.51 -24.39 7.37
C TRP A 136 -2.42 -24.67 8.43
N PRO A 137 -2.22 -25.92 8.90
CA PRO A 137 -1.18 -26.25 9.87
C PRO A 137 0.25 -25.93 9.37
N LEU A 138 0.53 -26.10 8.08
CA LEU A 138 1.87 -25.85 7.51
C LEU A 138 2.25 -24.35 7.46
N ARG A 139 1.30 -23.47 7.15
CA ARG A 139 1.54 -22.01 7.06
C ARG A 139 1.88 -21.36 8.39
N TYR A 140 1.19 -21.73 9.48
CA TYR A 140 1.50 -21.19 10.80
C TYR A 140 2.82 -21.73 11.33
N ARG A 141 3.13 -23.02 11.10
CA ARG A 141 4.42 -23.63 11.43
C ARG A 141 5.58 -22.86 10.81
N ALA A 142 5.46 -22.47 9.54
CA ALA A 142 6.47 -21.67 8.85
C ALA A 142 6.65 -20.26 9.46
N PHE A 143 5.59 -19.59 9.89
CA PHE A 143 5.66 -18.27 10.53
C PHE A 143 6.35 -18.33 11.91
N GLY A 144 5.98 -19.30 12.74
CA GLY A 144 6.66 -19.56 14.01
C GLY A 144 8.14 -19.87 13.79
N THR A 145 8.46 -20.80 12.88
CA THR A 145 9.84 -21.12 12.53
C THR A 145 10.60 -19.92 11.97
N PHE A 146 9.98 -19.04 11.17
CA PHE A 146 10.60 -17.83 10.63
C PHE A 146 10.91 -16.78 11.71
N MET A 147 9.94 -16.46 12.58
CA MET A 147 10.13 -15.50 13.67
C MET A 147 11.24 -15.95 14.63
N PHE A 148 11.26 -17.24 14.99
CA PHE A 148 12.35 -17.81 15.76
C PHE A 148 13.67 -17.86 14.99
N SER A 149 13.65 -18.09 13.67
CA SER A 149 14.84 -18.10 12.82
C SER A 149 15.42 -16.74 12.47
N PHE A 150 14.68 -15.67 12.69
CA PHE A 150 15.13 -14.31 12.40
C PHE A 150 15.46 -13.53 13.67
N ALA A 151 14.60 -13.59 14.69
CA ALA A 151 14.78 -12.84 15.93
C ALA A 151 15.92 -13.40 16.79
N LEU A 152 16.03 -14.73 16.92
CA LEU A 152 17.05 -15.37 17.76
C LEU A 152 18.47 -15.12 17.21
N PRO A 153 18.74 -15.27 15.89
CA PRO A 153 20.05 -14.96 15.33
C PRO A 153 20.39 -13.47 15.42
N LEU A 154 19.45 -12.55 15.17
CA LEU A 154 19.69 -11.11 15.34
C LEU A 154 20.03 -10.75 16.80
N MET A 155 19.40 -11.41 17.77
CA MET A 155 19.73 -11.25 19.19
C MET A 155 21.12 -11.80 19.52
N TYR A 156 21.44 -13.02 19.09
CA TYR A 156 22.79 -13.59 19.26
C TYR A 156 23.85 -12.74 18.57
N MET A 157 23.56 -12.21 17.39
CA MET A 157 24.47 -11.33 16.66
C MET A 157 24.65 -9.98 17.35
N PHE A 158 23.59 -9.41 17.93
CA PHE A 158 23.66 -8.16 18.69
C PHE A 158 24.49 -8.33 19.98
N VAL A 159 24.32 -9.45 20.68
CA VAL A 159 25.13 -9.83 21.85
C VAL A 159 26.59 -10.10 21.44
N LEU A 160 26.82 -10.78 20.32
CA LEU A 160 28.15 -11.04 19.76
C LEU A 160 28.87 -9.75 19.36
N LEU A 161 28.17 -8.82 18.69
CA LEU A 161 28.72 -7.52 18.29
C LEU A 161 29.00 -6.62 19.51
N GLN A 162 28.16 -6.64 20.55
CA GLN A 162 28.47 -5.97 21.82
C GLN A 162 29.68 -6.59 22.53
N ALA A 163 29.77 -7.93 22.56
CA ALA A 163 30.90 -8.63 23.17
C ALA A 163 32.20 -8.33 22.42
N LEU A 164 32.20 -8.38 21.09
CA LEU A 164 33.33 -7.98 20.23
C LEU A 164 33.73 -6.52 20.44
N ALA A 165 32.77 -5.59 20.50
CA ALA A 165 33.06 -4.19 20.77
C ALA A 165 33.66 -3.95 22.17
N GLN A 166 33.37 -4.81 23.15
CA GLN A 166 33.95 -4.76 24.50
C GLN A 166 35.33 -5.40 24.55
N VAL A 167 35.53 -6.56 23.91
CA VAL A 167 36.84 -7.24 23.78
C VAL A 167 37.85 -6.37 23.03
N MET A 168 37.42 -5.68 21.96
CA MET A 168 38.28 -4.76 21.20
C MET A 168 38.68 -3.50 21.97
N ARG A 169 37.97 -3.14 23.06
CA ARG A 169 38.29 -1.96 23.88
C ARG A 169 39.14 -2.28 25.10
N ARG A 170 39.09 -3.52 25.60
CA ARG A 170 39.93 -4.01 26.71
C ARG A 170 40.20 -5.51 26.50
N PRO A 171 41.42 -5.90 26.09
CA PRO A 171 41.71 -7.25 25.62
C PRO A 171 41.66 -8.34 26.70
N VAL A 172 41.50 -8.00 27.99
CA VAL A 172 41.52 -8.97 29.10
C VAL A 172 40.25 -8.86 29.95
N CYS A 173 39.10 -9.20 29.38
CA CYS A 173 37.87 -9.37 30.17
C CYS A 173 37.28 -10.76 29.91
N VAL A 174 37.57 -11.70 30.82
CA VAL A 174 37.12 -13.10 30.80
C VAL A 174 35.59 -13.22 30.60
N ARG A 175 34.82 -12.26 31.14
CA ARG A 175 33.35 -12.21 30.98
C ARG A 175 32.89 -11.88 29.56
N ALA A 176 33.68 -11.14 28.78
CA ALA A 176 33.34 -10.81 27.40
C ALA A 176 33.66 -11.98 26.44
N THR A 177 34.75 -12.69 26.70
CA THR A 177 35.12 -13.93 25.99
C THR A 177 34.09 -15.04 26.23
N ALA A 178 33.62 -15.21 27.48
CA ALA A 178 32.56 -16.18 27.79
C ALA A 178 31.23 -15.88 27.07
N ARG A 179 30.84 -14.60 26.98
CA ARG A 179 29.64 -14.17 26.23
C ARG A 179 29.78 -14.39 24.72
N LEU A 180 30.98 -14.20 24.17
CA LEU A 180 31.30 -14.48 22.77
C LEU A 180 31.15 -15.98 22.46
N VAL A 181 31.72 -16.83 23.31
CA VAL A 181 31.67 -18.30 23.15
C VAL A 181 30.25 -18.83 23.29
N LEU A 182 29.48 -18.38 24.29
CA LEU A 182 28.08 -18.78 24.49
C LEU A 182 27.17 -18.34 23.34
N SER A 183 27.39 -17.14 22.79
CA SER A 183 26.60 -16.62 21.66
C SER A 183 26.95 -17.33 20.34
N ALA A 184 28.22 -17.65 20.13
CA ALA A 184 28.68 -18.43 18.97
C ALA A 184 28.19 -19.89 19.04
N ALA A 185 28.22 -20.51 20.22
CA ALA A 185 27.69 -21.85 20.45
C ALA A 185 26.16 -21.90 20.27
N GLY A 186 25.42 -20.91 20.78
CA GLY A 186 23.97 -20.79 20.58
C GLY A 186 23.58 -20.59 19.10
N LEU A 187 24.33 -19.77 18.36
CA LEU A 187 24.12 -19.57 16.93
C LEU A 187 24.45 -20.83 16.11
N ALA A 188 25.54 -21.54 16.45
CA ALA A 188 25.90 -22.80 15.80
C ALA A 188 24.85 -23.90 16.05
N TRP A 189 24.33 -24.01 17.28
CA TRP A 189 23.30 -24.99 17.63
C TRP A 189 21.97 -24.68 16.94
N PHE A 190 21.61 -23.39 16.84
CA PHE A 190 20.45 -22.92 16.10
C PHE A 190 20.52 -23.28 14.61
N ILE A 191 21.68 -23.11 13.97
CA ILE A 191 21.93 -23.49 12.57
C ILE A 191 21.80 -25.00 12.35
N VAL A 192 22.21 -25.82 13.32
CA VAL A 192 22.08 -27.29 13.27
C VAL A 192 20.61 -27.71 13.42
N TYR A 193 19.86 -27.10 14.33
CA TYR A 193 18.44 -27.40 14.57
C TYR A 193 17.54 -27.10 13.36
N VAL A 194 17.81 -26.01 12.63
CA VAL A 194 17.01 -25.62 11.45
C VAL A 194 17.24 -26.52 10.23
N ARG A 195 18.39 -27.22 10.16
CA ARG A 195 18.80 -27.94 8.93
C ARG A 195 18.34 -29.40 8.87
N HIS A 196 18.10 -30.06 10.01
CA HIS A 196 17.69 -31.47 10.05
C HIS A 196 16.77 -31.77 11.26
N PRO A 197 15.43 -31.61 11.14
CA PRO A 197 14.52 -31.76 12.28
C PRO A 197 14.36 -33.22 12.79
N LEU A 198 14.70 -34.23 12.00
CA LEU A 198 14.36 -35.64 12.29
C LEU A 198 15.44 -36.69 11.95
N VAL A 199 16.66 -36.33 11.56
CA VAL A 199 17.71 -37.32 11.25
C VAL A 199 19.02 -37.00 11.98
N ASN A 200 19.15 -37.67 13.14
CA ASN A 200 20.33 -38.24 13.77
C ASN A 200 21.64 -37.43 13.93
N GLY A 201 22.05 -37.33 15.20
CA GLY A 201 23.20 -38.09 15.72
C GLY A 201 24.35 -38.38 14.75
N CYS A 202 25.46 -37.71 15.04
CA CYS A 202 26.84 -38.07 14.69
C CYS A 202 27.24 -37.89 13.20
N TRP A 203 28.40 -37.25 13.04
CA TRP A 203 29.18 -37.04 11.81
C TRP A 203 28.77 -35.84 10.94
N ALA A 204 29.29 -34.64 11.29
CA ALA A 204 30.10 -33.79 10.41
C ALA A 204 30.19 -32.32 10.89
N PRO A 205 31.15 -32.01 11.81
CA PRO A 205 31.80 -30.69 11.78
C PRO A 205 33.33 -30.74 11.65
N GLY A 206 33.94 -31.92 11.48
CA GLY A 206 35.41 -32.06 11.51
C GLY A 206 36.16 -31.48 10.29
N LEU A 207 35.64 -31.64 9.08
CA LEU A 207 36.42 -31.41 7.85
C LEU A 207 36.60 -29.92 7.46
N PRO A 208 35.56 -29.06 7.54
CA PRO A 208 35.73 -27.63 7.24
C PRO A 208 36.58 -26.91 8.30
N LEU A 209 36.47 -27.32 9.57
CA LEU A 209 37.27 -26.77 10.67
C LEU A 209 38.76 -27.13 10.52
N LEU A 210 39.06 -28.36 10.11
CA LEU A 210 40.43 -28.83 9.87
C LEU A 210 41.06 -28.16 8.64
N ILE A 211 40.28 -27.88 7.57
CA ILE A 211 40.78 -27.15 6.39
C ILE A 211 41.03 -25.67 6.71
N ILE A 212 40.16 -25.04 7.51
CA ILE A 212 40.33 -23.66 7.97
C ILE A 212 41.53 -23.55 8.93
N LEU A 213 41.73 -24.52 9.83
CA LEU A 213 42.89 -24.58 10.73
C LEU A 213 44.20 -24.90 10.00
N ALA A 214 44.16 -25.72 8.94
CA ALA A 214 45.32 -26.03 8.12
C ALA A 214 45.74 -24.84 7.22
N LEU A 215 44.79 -24.06 6.71
CA LEU A 215 45.06 -22.89 5.86
C LEU A 215 45.41 -21.62 6.67
N TRP A 216 45.07 -21.57 7.96
CA TRP A 216 45.43 -20.46 8.83
C TRP A 216 46.93 -20.41 9.17
N ARG A 217 47.68 -21.50 8.94
CA ARG A 217 49.06 -21.65 9.41
C ARG A 217 50.16 -21.37 8.37
N ARG A 218 49.83 -21.02 7.12
CA ARG A 218 50.84 -20.64 6.11
C ARG A 218 50.52 -19.28 5.48
N GLU A 219 51.42 -18.33 5.74
CA GLU A 219 51.40 -17.00 5.12
C GLU A 219 51.60 -17.07 3.60
N LYS A 220 51.03 -16.06 2.92
CA LYS A 220 51.08 -15.75 1.47
C LYS A 220 50.10 -16.49 0.57
N ILE A 221 48.82 -16.41 0.88
CA ILE A 221 47.79 -16.35 -0.17
C ILE A 221 47.36 -14.88 -0.27
N THR A 222 47.68 -14.23 -1.40
CA THR A 222 47.30 -12.84 -1.64
C THR A 222 45.78 -12.69 -1.64
N ASN A 223 45.28 -11.64 -0.97
CA ASN A 223 43.85 -11.35 -0.75
C ASN A 223 42.96 -11.37 -2.02
N THR A 224 43.55 -11.17 -3.20
CA THR A 224 42.90 -11.26 -4.51
C THR A 224 42.47 -12.69 -4.88
N VAL A 225 43.26 -13.70 -4.50
CA VAL A 225 42.97 -15.12 -4.78
C VAL A 225 41.85 -15.63 -3.87
N TRP A 226 41.83 -15.20 -2.60
CA TRP A 226 40.71 -15.48 -1.69
C TRP A 226 39.40 -14.85 -2.13
N ALA A 227 39.43 -13.58 -2.55
CA ALA A 227 38.26 -12.91 -3.10
C ALA A 227 37.77 -13.63 -4.37
N GLY A 228 38.67 -14.03 -5.27
CA GLY A 228 38.34 -14.80 -6.47
C GLY A 228 37.73 -16.18 -6.18
N LEU A 229 38.33 -16.95 -5.28
CA LEU A 229 37.88 -18.29 -4.90
C LEU A 229 36.54 -18.27 -4.15
N LEU A 230 36.34 -17.32 -3.23
CA LEU A 230 35.06 -17.17 -2.52
C LEU A 230 33.96 -16.71 -3.46
N SER A 231 34.26 -15.78 -4.39
CA SER A 231 33.31 -15.33 -5.40
C SER A 231 32.96 -16.45 -6.39
N GLY A 232 33.95 -17.24 -6.81
CA GLY A 232 33.77 -18.41 -7.67
C GLY A 232 32.99 -19.54 -7.00
N ALA A 233 33.25 -19.81 -5.71
CA ALA A 233 32.49 -20.77 -4.92
C ALA A 233 31.04 -20.31 -4.68
N GLN A 234 30.82 -19.02 -4.43
CA GLN A 234 29.46 -18.44 -4.35
C GLN A 234 28.71 -18.60 -5.68
N ALA A 235 29.36 -18.29 -6.81
CA ALA A 235 28.76 -18.43 -8.14
C ALA A 235 28.48 -19.91 -8.49
N ALA A 236 29.40 -20.83 -8.16
CA ALA A 236 29.21 -22.26 -8.39
C ALA A 236 28.09 -22.86 -7.53
N LEU A 237 27.98 -22.46 -6.26
CA LEU A 237 26.87 -22.83 -5.38
C LEU A 237 25.53 -22.27 -5.87
N LEU A 238 25.52 -21.05 -6.40
CA LEU A 238 24.34 -20.42 -7.01
C LEU A 238 23.88 -21.21 -8.26
N CYS A 239 24.82 -21.59 -9.13
CA CYS A 239 24.54 -22.38 -10.33
C CYS A 239 24.05 -23.80 -10.02
N ALA A 240 24.72 -24.51 -9.09
CA ALA A 240 24.32 -25.85 -8.66
C ALA A 240 22.93 -25.86 -8.00
N TRP A 241 22.62 -24.83 -7.20
CA TRP A 241 21.31 -24.68 -6.55
C TRP A 241 20.18 -24.37 -7.53
N VAL A 242 20.42 -23.51 -8.52
CA VAL A 242 19.45 -23.21 -9.60
C VAL A 242 19.16 -24.46 -10.44
N GLN A 243 20.16 -25.30 -10.70
CA GLN A 243 20.01 -26.51 -11.50
C GLN A 243 19.22 -27.62 -10.78
N GLU A 244 19.25 -27.65 -9.44
CA GLU A 244 18.44 -28.52 -8.58
C GLU A 244 16.98 -28.03 -8.49
N GLN A 245 16.75 -26.72 -8.31
CA GLN A 245 15.40 -26.14 -8.23
C GLN A 245 14.61 -26.24 -9.55
N VAL A 246 15.30 -26.15 -10.70
CA VAL A 246 14.67 -26.32 -12.02
C VAL A 246 14.19 -27.78 -12.27
N LYS A 247 14.65 -28.75 -11.47
CA LYS A 247 14.27 -30.17 -11.58
C LYS A 247 13.22 -30.63 -10.57
N ALA A 248 12.95 -29.87 -9.52
CA ALA A 248 12.02 -30.27 -8.46
C ALA A 248 10.61 -29.70 -8.71
N PRO A 249 9.56 -30.54 -8.80
CA PRO A 249 8.19 -30.05 -8.80
C PRO A 249 7.84 -29.50 -7.42
N ILE A 250 7.73 -28.17 -7.34
CA ILE A 250 7.00 -27.37 -6.35
C ILE A 250 7.27 -27.74 -4.88
N ALA A 251 8.35 -27.20 -4.31
CA ALA A 251 8.43 -27.06 -2.86
C ALA A 251 7.52 -25.88 -2.40
N PRO A 252 6.79 -25.99 -1.27
CA PRO A 252 5.93 -24.91 -0.78
C PRO A 252 6.73 -23.62 -0.57
N ALA A 253 6.18 -22.49 -1.06
CA ALA A 253 6.80 -21.17 -1.11
C ALA A 253 7.41 -20.67 0.23
N ASP A 254 6.96 -21.23 1.35
CA ASP A 254 7.40 -20.87 2.69
C ASP A 254 8.82 -21.39 2.99
N PHE A 255 9.21 -22.56 2.46
CA PHE A 255 10.54 -23.16 2.70
C PHE A 255 11.64 -22.45 1.91
N SER A 256 11.34 -22.08 0.66
CA SER A 256 12.28 -21.35 -0.22
C SER A 256 12.56 -19.94 0.30
N THR A 257 11.59 -19.31 0.97
CA THR A 257 11.73 -17.96 1.53
C THR A 257 12.63 -17.92 2.79
N LEU A 258 12.55 -18.92 3.68
CA LEU A 258 13.41 -19.03 4.87
C LEU A 258 14.88 -19.27 4.49
N ALA A 259 15.11 -20.23 3.58
CA ALA A 259 16.45 -20.49 3.06
C ALA A 259 17.06 -19.27 2.35
N TYR A 260 16.21 -18.46 1.70
CA TYR A 260 16.60 -17.21 1.05
C TYR A 260 16.96 -16.09 2.04
N ALA A 261 16.21 -15.91 3.14
CA ALA A 261 16.55 -14.97 4.20
C ALA A 261 17.92 -15.30 4.83
N VAL A 262 18.19 -16.60 5.04
CA VAL A 262 19.49 -17.09 5.49
C VAL A 262 20.59 -16.79 4.45
N PHE A 263 20.33 -16.96 3.16
CA PHE A 263 21.28 -16.64 2.09
C PHE A 263 21.60 -15.14 1.99
N ILE A 264 20.59 -14.25 2.06
CA ILE A 264 20.80 -12.80 2.11
C ILE A 264 21.64 -12.44 3.34
N ALA A 265 21.28 -12.98 4.51
CA ALA A 265 22.00 -12.71 5.75
C ALA A 265 23.45 -13.15 5.65
N VAL A 266 23.71 -14.36 5.13
CA VAL A 266 25.06 -14.89 4.89
C VAL A 266 25.82 -14.03 3.88
N SER A 267 25.20 -13.62 2.78
CA SER A 267 25.84 -12.78 1.76
C SER A 267 26.17 -11.38 2.28
N LEU A 268 25.29 -10.79 3.09
CA LEU A 268 25.55 -9.54 3.81
C LEU A 268 26.65 -9.69 4.86
N ILE A 269 26.68 -10.81 5.59
CA ILE A 269 27.71 -11.13 6.58
C ILE A 269 29.07 -11.31 5.90
N VAL A 270 29.14 -12.02 4.77
CA VAL A 270 30.36 -12.19 3.98
C VAL A 270 30.83 -10.84 3.42
N PHE A 271 29.91 -10.02 2.89
CA PHE A 271 30.23 -8.67 2.43
C PHE A 271 30.74 -7.77 3.56
N MET A 272 30.06 -7.76 4.71
CA MET A 272 30.51 -7.02 5.90
C MET A 272 31.84 -7.55 6.42
N GLY A 273 32.10 -8.86 6.31
CA GLY A 273 33.38 -9.49 6.59
C GLY A 273 34.48 -8.97 5.65
N ILE A 274 34.23 -8.93 4.35
CA ILE A 274 35.18 -8.40 3.34
C ILE A 274 35.44 -6.90 3.55
N VAL A 275 34.44 -6.13 3.96
CA VAL A 275 34.58 -4.70 4.28
C VAL A 275 35.31 -4.48 5.61
N ALA A 276 35.12 -5.37 6.60
CA ALA A 276 35.79 -5.32 7.90
C ALA A 276 37.26 -5.77 7.80
N PHE A 277 37.57 -6.72 6.93
CA PHE A 277 38.95 -7.06 6.58
C PHE A 277 39.51 -5.93 5.71
N ARG A 278 40.41 -5.13 6.29
CA ARG A 278 41.13 -3.96 5.70
C ARG A 278 41.99 -4.30 4.48
N THR A 279 41.43 -4.96 3.48
CA THR A 279 42.11 -5.16 2.21
C THR A 279 42.15 -3.81 1.47
N GLN A 280 43.26 -3.51 0.81
CA GLN A 280 43.47 -2.31 0.00
C GLN A 280 42.98 -2.40 -1.49
N PRO A 281 42.12 -3.33 -1.96
CA PRO A 281 41.75 -3.30 -3.36
C PRO A 281 40.85 -2.10 -3.65
N ALA A 282 40.83 -1.71 -4.92
CA ALA A 282 40.15 -0.52 -5.44
C ALA A 282 38.67 -0.54 -5.04
N GLY A 283 38.32 0.20 -3.98
CA GLY A 283 36.98 0.20 -3.40
C GLY A 283 35.80 0.21 -4.38
N PRO A 284 35.80 1.00 -5.46
CA PRO A 284 34.67 0.99 -6.38
C PRO A 284 34.48 -0.33 -7.16
N PHE A 285 35.48 -1.20 -7.26
CA PHE A 285 35.33 -2.58 -7.77
C PHE A 285 34.48 -3.45 -6.82
N MET A 286 34.76 -3.41 -5.51
CA MET A 286 33.97 -4.13 -4.51
C MET A 286 32.56 -3.57 -4.37
N ALA A 287 32.39 -2.26 -4.53
CA ALA A 287 31.05 -1.65 -4.56
C ALA A 287 30.25 -2.16 -5.77
N LEU A 288 30.87 -2.23 -6.96
CA LEU A 288 30.23 -2.78 -8.15
C LEU A 288 29.88 -4.27 -7.96
N GLN A 289 30.77 -5.06 -7.38
CA GLN A 289 30.52 -6.47 -7.10
C GLN A 289 29.34 -6.65 -6.13
N ALA A 290 29.29 -5.88 -5.05
CA ALA A 290 28.19 -5.92 -4.10
C ALA A 290 26.85 -5.53 -4.75
N VAL A 291 26.85 -4.51 -5.62
CA VAL A 291 25.67 -4.15 -6.42
C VAL A 291 25.21 -5.32 -7.25
N LEU A 292 26.10 -5.90 -8.06
CA LEU A 292 25.75 -7.00 -8.94
C LEU A 292 25.25 -8.22 -8.16
N SER A 293 25.86 -8.54 -7.01
CA SER A 293 25.39 -9.62 -6.13
C SER A 293 24.02 -9.34 -5.53
N ILE A 294 23.76 -8.12 -5.07
CA ILE A 294 22.44 -7.72 -4.56
C ILE A 294 21.40 -7.80 -5.68
N LEU A 295 21.71 -7.27 -6.86
CA LEU A 295 20.83 -7.34 -8.03
C LEU A 295 20.55 -8.80 -8.42
N ALA A 296 21.57 -9.65 -8.46
CA ALA A 296 21.44 -11.07 -8.78
C ALA A 296 20.57 -11.80 -7.74
N ALA A 297 20.77 -11.53 -6.44
CA ALA A 297 19.93 -12.05 -5.38
C ALA A 297 18.47 -11.57 -5.53
N MET A 298 18.24 -10.30 -5.85
CA MET A 298 16.91 -9.76 -6.09
C MET A 298 16.23 -10.39 -7.31
N ALA A 299 16.95 -10.61 -8.41
CA ALA A 299 16.41 -11.30 -9.58
C ALA A 299 16.06 -12.76 -9.24
N LEU A 300 16.93 -13.43 -8.48
CA LEU A 300 16.71 -14.81 -8.01
C LEU A 300 15.49 -14.91 -7.07
N PHE A 301 15.32 -13.97 -6.14
CA PHE A 301 14.12 -13.87 -5.32
C PHE A 301 12.86 -13.78 -6.14
N LYS A 302 12.88 -12.90 -7.16
CA LYS A 302 11.72 -12.72 -8.04
C LYS A 302 11.41 -14.00 -8.81
N LEU A 303 12.42 -14.76 -9.22
CA LEU A 303 12.23 -16.07 -9.85
C LEU A 303 11.54 -17.08 -8.93
N ILE A 304 11.91 -17.10 -7.65
CA ILE A 304 11.39 -18.03 -6.65
C ILE A 304 9.97 -17.66 -6.23
N VAL A 305 9.69 -16.36 -6.05
CA VAL A 305 8.43 -15.88 -5.48
C VAL A 305 7.34 -15.67 -6.53
N TYR A 306 7.70 -15.25 -7.75
CA TYR A 306 6.74 -14.85 -8.80
C TYR A 306 6.57 -15.89 -9.92
N ASP A 307 6.63 -17.17 -9.55
CA ASP A 307 6.69 -18.42 -10.35
C ASP A 307 5.92 -18.44 -11.70
N TYR A 308 4.86 -17.65 -11.87
CA TYR A 308 3.95 -17.76 -13.02
C TYR A 308 4.41 -17.16 -14.36
N ARG A 309 5.32 -16.17 -14.40
CA ARG A 309 5.94 -15.64 -15.66
C ARG A 309 7.38 -15.18 -15.44
N ALA A 310 8.21 -16.13 -14.99
CA ALA A 310 9.60 -15.91 -14.59
C ALA A 310 10.53 -15.42 -15.72
N ASP A 311 10.11 -15.37 -16.99
CA ASP A 311 11.04 -15.22 -18.12
C ASP A 311 11.85 -13.93 -18.07
N LEU A 312 11.25 -12.79 -17.73
CA LEU A 312 12.01 -11.55 -17.61
C LEU A 312 12.98 -11.59 -16.41
N ALA A 313 12.55 -12.15 -15.29
CA ALA A 313 13.44 -12.37 -14.14
C ALA A 313 14.55 -13.39 -14.47
N ARG A 314 14.30 -14.37 -15.35
CA ARG A 314 15.29 -15.36 -15.82
C ARG A 314 16.30 -14.67 -16.72
N TRP A 315 15.84 -13.82 -17.64
CA TRP A 315 16.70 -12.98 -18.48
C TRP A 315 17.55 -12.04 -17.63
N TRP A 316 16.96 -11.34 -16.66
CA TRP A 316 17.71 -10.48 -15.74
C TRP A 316 18.71 -11.25 -14.91
N PHE A 317 18.34 -12.41 -14.36
CA PHE A 317 19.27 -13.26 -13.62
C PHE A 317 20.43 -13.74 -14.49
N LYS A 318 20.16 -14.14 -15.74
CA LYS A 318 21.20 -14.50 -16.72
C LYS A 318 22.10 -13.31 -17.02
N ILE A 319 21.53 -12.15 -17.34
CA ILE A 319 22.29 -10.91 -17.63
C ILE A 319 23.16 -10.53 -16.42
N LEU A 320 22.61 -10.58 -15.21
CA LEU A 320 23.33 -10.26 -13.98
C LEU A 320 24.43 -11.30 -13.69
N GLY A 321 24.17 -12.58 -13.95
CA GLY A 321 25.19 -13.63 -13.89
C GLY A 321 26.33 -13.39 -14.88
N TRP A 322 26.00 -13.07 -16.14
CA TRP A 322 26.99 -12.68 -17.15
C TRP A 322 27.75 -11.42 -16.76
N MET A 323 27.08 -10.42 -16.18
CA MET A 323 27.72 -9.19 -15.70
C MET A 323 28.64 -9.44 -14.51
N VAL A 324 28.30 -10.37 -13.61
CA VAL A 324 29.19 -10.79 -12.51
C VAL A 324 30.43 -11.48 -13.07
N ILE A 325 30.28 -12.36 -14.07
CA ILE A 325 31.40 -13.06 -14.72
C ILE A 325 32.27 -12.09 -15.54
N ALA A 326 31.66 -11.20 -16.31
CA ALA A 326 32.33 -10.22 -17.15
C ALA A 326 32.83 -8.99 -16.38
N GLN A 327 32.55 -8.89 -15.07
CA GLN A 327 32.83 -7.73 -14.24
C GLN A 327 34.28 -7.21 -14.33
N PRO A 328 35.34 -8.06 -14.37
CA PRO A 328 36.71 -7.57 -14.51
C PRO A 328 36.94 -6.82 -15.83
N LEU A 329 36.38 -7.31 -16.93
CA LEU A 329 36.43 -6.67 -18.25
C LEU A 329 35.56 -5.40 -18.31
N LEU A 330 34.32 -5.49 -17.79
CA LEU A 330 33.40 -4.37 -17.67
C LEU A 330 33.94 -3.26 -16.77
N TRP A 331 34.80 -3.57 -15.82
CA TRP A 331 35.45 -2.57 -14.98
C TRP A 331 36.48 -1.73 -15.75
N ILE A 332 37.25 -2.36 -16.63
CA ILE A 332 38.23 -1.69 -17.49
C ILE A 332 37.51 -0.78 -18.50
N LEU A 333 36.54 -1.34 -19.23
CA LEU A 333 35.68 -0.61 -20.17
C LEU A 333 34.86 0.48 -19.45
N GLY A 334 34.29 0.13 -18.31
CA GLY A 334 33.47 1.02 -17.49
C GLY A 334 34.25 2.21 -16.94
N ARG A 335 35.53 2.05 -16.57
CA ARG A 335 36.39 3.19 -16.19
C ARG A 335 36.58 4.16 -17.35
N GLN A 336 36.83 3.65 -18.55
CA GLN A 336 36.99 4.49 -19.75
C GLN A 336 35.68 5.22 -20.08
N LEU A 337 34.56 4.50 -20.14
CA LEU A 337 33.22 5.07 -20.36
C LEU A 337 32.81 6.07 -19.27
N LEU A 338 33.00 5.75 -17.99
CA LEU A 338 32.69 6.65 -16.87
C LEU A 338 33.56 7.91 -16.91
N SER A 339 34.81 7.81 -17.34
CA SER A 339 35.67 8.98 -17.50
C SER A 339 35.20 9.88 -18.65
N GLY A 340 34.79 9.28 -19.79
CA GLY A 340 34.20 9.99 -20.92
C GLY A 340 32.87 10.68 -20.54
N LEU A 341 31.96 9.94 -19.91
CA LEU A 341 30.70 10.47 -19.39
C LEU A 341 30.92 11.56 -18.35
N ARG A 342 31.90 11.41 -17.46
CA ARG A 342 32.26 12.45 -16.49
C ARG A 342 32.75 13.72 -17.18
N ASN A 343 33.52 13.59 -18.26
CA ASN A 343 33.98 14.74 -19.04
C ASN A 343 32.82 15.42 -19.79
N ILE A 344 31.92 14.64 -20.39
CA ILE A 344 30.70 15.17 -21.05
C ILE A 344 29.81 15.87 -20.03
N CYS A 345 29.50 15.22 -18.91
CA CYS A 345 28.70 15.80 -17.83
C CYS A 345 29.37 17.05 -17.24
N GLY A 346 30.70 17.06 -17.10
CA GLY A 346 31.45 18.24 -16.64
C GLY A 346 31.32 19.41 -17.61
N ARG A 347 31.40 19.15 -18.93
CA ARG A 347 31.16 20.16 -19.97
C ARG A 347 29.72 20.67 -19.95
N LEU A 348 28.74 19.78 -19.81
CA LEU A 348 27.32 20.16 -19.70
C LEU A 348 27.04 20.97 -18.43
N ASP A 349 27.58 20.57 -17.28
CA ASP A 349 27.45 21.31 -16.02
C ASP A 349 28.03 22.73 -16.13
N SER A 350 29.14 22.91 -16.85
CA SER A 350 29.73 24.24 -17.09
C SER A 350 28.89 25.14 -18.00
N ARG A 351 28.10 24.56 -18.92
CA ARG A 351 27.28 25.31 -19.90
C ARG A 351 25.85 25.55 -19.44
N LEU A 352 25.21 24.54 -18.87
CA LEU A 352 23.80 24.53 -18.51
C LEU A 352 23.57 24.73 -17.00
N GLY A 353 24.63 24.75 -16.19
CA GLY A 353 24.56 24.83 -14.74
C GLY A 353 24.16 23.50 -14.08
N HIS A 354 24.19 23.42 -12.76
CA HIS A 354 23.97 22.15 -12.05
C HIS A 354 22.52 21.65 -12.02
N TRP A 355 21.55 22.33 -12.65
CA TRP A 355 20.11 22.02 -12.55
C TRP A 355 19.60 21.12 -13.68
N TRP A 356 20.25 21.08 -14.85
CA TRP A 356 19.77 20.28 -15.99
C TRP A 356 19.58 18.78 -15.69
N PRO A 357 20.40 18.09 -14.85
CA PRO A 357 20.16 16.68 -14.56
C PRO A 357 18.86 16.47 -13.79
N ASP A 358 18.51 17.43 -12.92
CA ASP A 358 17.28 17.37 -12.14
C ASP A 358 16.04 17.57 -13.04
N VAL A 359 16.14 18.38 -14.09
CA VAL A 359 15.08 18.52 -15.12
C VAL A 359 14.96 17.28 -16.00
N LEU A 360 16.07 16.66 -16.41
CA LEU A 360 16.04 15.40 -17.15
C LEU A 360 15.39 14.29 -16.31
N ILE A 361 15.74 14.18 -15.03
CA ILE A 361 15.13 13.21 -14.11
C ILE A 361 13.63 13.49 -13.95
N ALA A 362 13.23 14.75 -13.79
CA ALA A 362 11.81 15.11 -13.74
C ALA A 362 11.06 14.72 -15.03
N GLY A 363 11.69 14.91 -16.21
CA GLY A 363 11.14 14.48 -17.49
C GLY A 363 11.00 12.96 -17.60
N VAL A 364 11.99 12.20 -17.13
CA VAL A 364 11.91 10.72 -17.07
C VAL A 364 10.81 10.27 -16.11
N ILE A 365 10.68 10.91 -14.95
CA ILE A 365 9.61 10.66 -13.98
C ILE A 365 8.25 10.92 -14.62
N ALA A 366 8.09 12.02 -15.34
CA ALA A 366 6.86 12.33 -16.04
C ALA A 366 6.54 11.26 -17.10
N ALA A 367 7.55 10.83 -17.88
CA ALA A 367 7.39 9.75 -18.86
C ALA A 367 7.07 8.39 -18.22
N CYS A 368 7.56 8.11 -17.00
CA CYS A 368 7.21 6.90 -16.25
C CYS A 368 5.73 6.87 -15.82
N VAL A 369 5.11 8.02 -15.59
CA VAL A 369 3.72 8.13 -15.09
C VAL A 369 2.73 8.44 -16.23
N TYR A 370 3.19 9.04 -17.31
CA TYR A 370 2.32 9.45 -18.40
C TYR A 370 1.86 8.24 -19.23
N VAL A 371 0.54 8.14 -19.43
CA VAL A 371 -0.10 7.15 -20.31
C VAL A 371 -0.55 7.87 -21.58
N PRO A 372 0.03 7.56 -22.75
CA PRO A 372 -0.28 8.27 -23.99
C PRO A 372 -1.65 7.91 -24.59
N ASP A 373 -2.08 6.65 -24.43
CA ASP A 373 -3.34 6.15 -24.99
C ASP A 373 -4.35 5.90 -23.86
N THR A 374 -5.04 6.97 -23.46
CA THR A 374 -6.05 6.92 -22.39
C THR A 374 -7.27 6.10 -22.80
N GLU A 375 -7.58 6.00 -24.09
CA GLU A 375 -8.75 5.28 -24.56
C GLU A 375 -8.53 3.76 -24.50
N ALA A 376 -7.37 3.27 -24.94
CA ALA A 376 -6.98 1.88 -24.72
C ALA A 376 -7.01 1.53 -23.22
N LEU A 377 -6.47 2.42 -22.38
CA LEU A 377 -6.50 2.22 -20.94
C LEU A 377 -7.93 2.14 -20.37
N LEU A 378 -8.84 3.02 -20.81
CA LEU A 378 -10.26 2.93 -20.42
C LEU A 378 -10.89 1.61 -20.85
N ALA A 379 -10.62 1.16 -22.08
CA ALA A 379 -11.14 -0.11 -22.58
C ALA A 379 -10.64 -1.30 -21.73
N HIS A 380 -9.39 -1.26 -21.25
CA HIS A 380 -8.85 -2.24 -20.31
C HIS A 380 -9.51 -2.17 -18.93
N MET A 381 -9.70 -0.97 -18.37
CA MET A 381 -10.42 -0.78 -17.11
C MET A 381 -11.86 -1.29 -17.22
N PHE A 382 -12.51 -1.04 -18.35
CA PHE A 382 -13.85 -1.54 -18.66
C PHE A 382 -13.90 -3.07 -18.70
N CYS A 383 -13.02 -3.73 -19.45
CA CYS A 383 -13.05 -5.20 -19.52
C CYS A 383 -12.72 -5.87 -18.18
N GLY A 384 -11.92 -5.22 -17.33
CA GLY A 384 -11.61 -5.68 -15.99
C GLY A 384 -12.79 -5.61 -15.02
N GLU A 385 -13.33 -4.41 -14.83
CA GLU A 385 -14.30 -4.13 -13.77
C GLU A 385 -15.43 -3.19 -14.17
N HIS A 386 -15.62 -2.98 -15.47
CA HIS A 386 -16.71 -2.20 -16.08
C HIS A 386 -16.71 -0.73 -15.66
N LEU A 387 -15.55 -0.18 -15.30
CA LEU A 387 -15.37 1.20 -14.83
C LEU A 387 -16.12 1.55 -13.54
N HIS A 388 -16.64 0.56 -12.81
CA HIS A 388 -17.44 0.77 -11.60
C HIS A 388 -16.74 1.68 -10.58
N HIS A 389 -15.48 1.43 -10.23
CA HIS A 389 -14.80 2.29 -9.26
C HIS A 389 -14.56 3.69 -9.83
N PHE A 390 -14.22 3.79 -11.11
CA PHE A 390 -14.02 5.07 -11.76
C PHE A 390 -15.32 5.91 -11.76
N ASP A 391 -16.47 5.27 -11.91
CA ASP A 391 -17.79 5.89 -11.83
C ASP A 391 -18.11 6.40 -10.43
N HIS A 392 -18.04 5.54 -9.41
CA HIS A 392 -18.35 5.92 -8.04
C HIS A 392 -17.42 7.02 -7.49
N PHE A 393 -16.15 7.02 -7.90
CA PHE A 393 -15.15 7.91 -7.32
C PHE A 393 -14.88 9.18 -8.09
N VAL A 394 -15.17 9.20 -9.39
CA VAL A 394 -14.82 10.33 -10.26
C VAL A 394 -16.02 10.76 -11.10
N MET A 395 -16.52 9.89 -11.98
CA MET A 395 -17.42 10.34 -13.05
C MET A 395 -18.82 10.71 -12.56
N ALA A 396 -19.42 9.90 -11.68
CA ALA A 396 -20.76 10.19 -11.15
C ALA A 396 -20.83 11.53 -10.39
N PRO A 397 -20.01 11.77 -9.35
CA PRO A 397 -20.07 13.04 -8.64
C PRO A 397 -19.59 14.21 -9.50
N ALA A 398 -18.64 14.02 -10.43
CA ALA A 398 -18.23 15.09 -11.34
C ALA A 398 -19.36 15.49 -12.29
N TRP A 399 -20.10 14.51 -12.82
CA TRP A 399 -21.27 14.77 -13.65
C TRP A 399 -22.35 15.55 -12.90
N VAL A 400 -22.68 15.14 -11.68
CA VAL A 400 -23.68 15.85 -10.85
C VAL A 400 -23.25 17.29 -10.59
N MET A 401 -21.99 17.51 -10.21
CA MET A 401 -21.48 18.86 -9.99
C MET A 401 -21.55 19.72 -11.26
N ALA A 402 -21.23 19.15 -12.41
CA ALA A 402 -21.28 19.86 -13.68
C ALA A 402 -22.69 20.22 -14.14
N GLN A 403 -23.68 19.44 -13.70
CA GLN A 403 -25.09 19.76 -13.87
C GLN A 403 -25.61 20.79 -12.86
N GLY A 404 -24.74 21.35 -12.01
CA GLY A 404 -25.10 22.33 -10.99
C GLY A 404 -25.60 21.73 -9.67
N GLY A 405 -25.51 20.40 -9.50
CA GLY A 405 -25.83 19.72 -8.25
C GLY A 405 -24.76 19.93 -7.18
N VAL A 406 -25.19 19.81 -5.92
CA VAL A 406 -24.36 19.97 -4.73
C VAL A 406 -24.02 18.61 -4.15
N LEU A 407 -22.72 18.31 -4.05
CA LEU A 407 -22.27 17.05 -3.48
C LEU A 407 -22.60 16.95 -1.98
N ASP A 408 -22.90 15.73 -1.55
CA ASP A 408 -23.43 15.37 -0.24
C ASP A 408 -24.80 16.01 0.08
N VAL A 409 -25.48 16.56 -0.92
CA VAL A 409 -26.90 16.96 -0.89
C VAL A 409 -27.67 16.25 -1.99
N ASP A 410 -27.26 16.43 -3.24
CA ASP A 410 -27.90 15.87 -4.43
C ASP A 410 -27.28 14.53 -4.83
N ALA A 411 -25.97 14.38 -4.65
CA ALA A 411 -25.29 13.10 -4.82
C ALA A 411 -24.12 12.93 -3.85
N ARG A 412 -23.91 11.70 -3.39
CA ARG A 412 -22.80 11.35 -2.50
C ARG A 412 -21.46 11.42 -3.22
N SER A 413 -20.43 11.96 -2.55
CA SER A 413 -19.04 11.85 -3.03
C SER A 413 -18.16 11.06 -2.09
N GLN A 414 -17.66 9.91 -2.54
CA GLN A 414 -16.76 9.09 -1.73
C GLN A 414 -15.35 9.68 -1.61
N TYR A 415 -14.91 10.50 -2.59
CA TYR A 415 -13.59 11.13 -2.58
C TYR A 415 -13.60 12.56 -2.04
N GLY A 416 -14.65 12.92 -1.32
CA GLY A 416 -14.81 14.28 -0.83
C GLY A 416 -15.12 15.25 -1.98
N ILE A 417 -15.55 16.44 -1.59
CA ILE A 417 -16.13 17.39 -2.52
C ILE A 417 -15.03 18.10 -3.32
N GLY A 418 -13.93 18.44 -2.67
CA GLY A 418 -12.87 19.20 -3.31
C GLY A 418 -12.10 18.44 -4.38
N SER A 419 -11.91 17.13 -4.21
CA SER A 419 -11.27 16.32 -5.26
C SER A 419 -12.09 16.29 -6.54
N ILE A 420 -13.42 16.19 -6.41
CA ILE A 420 -14.33 16.23 -7.55
C ILE A 420 -14.36 17.61 -8.20
N ALA A 421 -14.35 18.68 -7.40
CA ALA A 421 -14.22 20.04 -7.94
C ALA A 421 -12.92 20.23 -8.75
N VAL A 422 -11.79 19.68 -8.26
CA VAL A 422 -10.52 19.67 -9.00
C VAL A 422 -10.62 18.86 -10.28
N PHE A 423 -11.19 17.65 -10.25
CA PHE A 423 -11.35 16.82 -11.45
C PHE A 423 -12.26 17.50 -12.47
N ASN A 424 -13.41 18.03 -12.03
CA ASN A 424 -14.35 18.74 -12.89
C ASN A 424 -13.69 19.95 -13.58
N GLY A 425 -12.94 20.75 -12.82
CA GLY A 425 -12.19 21.89 -13.38
C GLY A 425 -11.12 21.45 -14.40
N LEU A 426 -10.37 20.39 -14.11
CA LEU A 426 -9.37 19.85 -15.04
C LEU A 426 -10.00 19.29 -16.32
N MET A 427 -11.13 18.57 -16.20
CA MET A 427 -11.87 18.05 -17.35
C MET A 427 -12.43 19.18 -18.22
N ALA A 428 -12.99 20.23 -17.59
CA ALA A 428 -13.45 21.42 -18.29
C ALA A 428 -12.31 22.10 -19.08
N LEU A 429 -11.12 22.22 -18.48
CA LEU A 429 -9.93 22.73 -19.17
C LEU A 429 -9.46 21.85 -20.34
N MET A 430 -9.79 20.57 -20.34
CA MET A 430 -9.49 19.62 -21.41
C MET A 430 -10.57 19.57 -22.51
N GLY A 431 -11.64 20.37 -22.41
CA GLY A 431 -12.68 20.47 -23.43
C GLY A 431 -14.03 19.85 -23.05
N GLY A 432 -14.22 19.41 -21.80
CA GLY A 432 -15.51 18.97 -21.27
C GLY A 432 -15.45 17.68 -20.47
N ILE A 433 -16.60 17.14 -20.08
CA ILE A 433 -16.67 15.96 -19.21
C ILE A 433 -16.83 14.71 -20.06
N SER A 434 -15.80 13.88 -20.02
CA SER A 434 -15.80 12.55 -20.62
C SER A 434 -14.93 11.63 -19.77
N TYR A 435 -15.10 10.32 -19.95
CA TYR A 435 -14.25 9.33 -19.29
C TYR A 435 -12.77 9.52 -19.63
N ALA A 436 -12.46 9.88 -20.89
CA ALA A 436 -11.09 10.13 -21.34
C ALA A 436 -10.48 11.34 -20.63
N HIS A 437 -11.24 12.44 -20.51
CA HIS A 437 -10.79 13.62 -19.79
C HIS A 437 -10.64 13.36 -18.28
N GLY A 438 -11.56 12.61 -17.68
CA GLY A 438 -11.46 12.23 -16.26
C GLY A 438 -10.20 11.42 -15.99
N LEU A 439 -9.92 10.43 -16.83
CA LEU A 439 -8.73 9.60 -16.69
C LEU A 439 -7.45 10.43 -16.94
N ALA A 440 -7.45 11.28 -17.96
CA ALA A 440 -6.34 12.19 -18.25
C ALA A 440 -6.08 13.16 -17.09
N ALA A 441 -7.12 13.67 -16.42
CA ALA A 441 -6.99 14.51 -15.24
C ALA A 441 -6.32 13.76 -14.07
N VAL A 442 -6.71 12.51 -13.81
CA VAL A 442 -6.07 11.65 -12.79
C VAL A 442 -4.59 11.40 -13.13
N ILE A 443 -4.27 11.08 -14.39
CA ILE A 443 -2.89 10.87 -14.84
C ILE A 443 -2.06 12.15 -14.72
N LEU A 444 -2.61 13.29 -15.14
CA LEU A 444 -1.95 14.60 -15.08
C LEU A 444 -1.59 14.96 -13.63
N LEU A 445 -2.55 14.79 -12.72
CA LEU A 445 -2.27 14.91 -11.29
C LEU A 445 -1.13 13.95 -10.96
N CYS A 446 -1.29 12.63 -11.05
CA CYS A 446 -0.23 11.69 -10.66
C CYS A 446 1.16 12.07 -11.21
N THR A 447 1.24 12.49 -12.46
CA THR A 447 2.47 12.97 -13.12
C THR A 447 3.10 14.15 -12.37
N VAL A 448 2.33 15.22 -12.14
CA VAL A 448 2.82 16.39 -11.41
C VAL A 448 3.18 16.04 -9.97
N TYR A 449 2.47 15.11 -9.31
CA TYR A 449 2.78 14.68 -7.94
C TYR A 449 4.17 14.09 -7.85
N PHE A 450 4.48 13.12 -8.71
CA PHE A 450 5.74 12.39 -8.65
C PHE A 450 6.93 13.28 -9.01
N VAL A 451 6.73 14.28 -9.87
CA VAL A 451 7.72 15.33 -10.11
C VAL A 451 7.96 16.16 -8.84
N LEU A 452 6.89 16.60 -8.16
CA LEU A 452 7.00 17.35 -6.91
C LEU A 452 7.63 16.52 -5.79
N VAL A 453 7.34 15.22 -5.70
CA VAL A 453 7.99 14.27 -4.79
C VAL A 453 9.49 14.25 -5.04
N TYR A 454 9.94 14.17 -6.30
CA TYR A 454 11.36 14.24 -6.61
C TYR A 454 11.99 15.57 -6.20
N VAL A 455 11.32 16.71 -6.48
CA VAL A 455 11.80 18.04 -6.07
C VAL A 455 11.95 18.14 -4.55
N PHE A 456 10.96 17.65 -3.79
CA PHE A 456 11.02 17.56 -2.34
C PHE A 456 12.20 16.68 -1.87
N LEU A 457 12.30 15.46 -2.38
CA LEU A 457 13.38 14.52 -2.03
C LEU A 457 14.76 15.08 -2.37
N ARG A 458 14.89 15.78 -3.49
CA ARG A 458 16.14 16.41 -3.93
C ARG A 458 16.60 17.50 -2.98
N ARG A 459 15.66 18.23 -2.38
CA ARG A 459 15.92 19.26 -1.37
C ARG A 459 16.17 18.65 0.02
N TRP A 460 15.47 17.57 0.35
CA TRP A 460 15.51 16.92 1.66
C TRP A 460 16.73 16.00 1.85
N LEU A 461 17.01 15.12 0.90
CA LEU A 461 18.04 14.08 0.99
C LEU A 461 19.41 14.55 0.46
N PRO A 462 20.52 14.06 1.04
CA PRO A 462 21.85 14.38 0.56
C PRO A 462 22.15 13.63 -0.75
N GLY A 463 21.94 14.33 -1.87
CA GLY A 463 22.39 13.91 -3.20
C GLY A 463 21.31 13.24 -4.05
N ARG A 464 21.53 13.30 -5.38
CA ARG A 464 20.57 12.86 -6.40
C ARG A 464 20.27 11.38 -6.35
N TRP A 465 21.30 10.54 -6.18
CA TRP A 465 21.13 9.09 -6.20
C TRP A 465 20.19 8.60 -5.10
N LEU A 466 20.29 9.16 -3.90
CA LEU A 466 19.42 8.78 -2.80
C LEU A 466 17.97 9.25 -3.02
N ALA A 467 17.80 10.44 -3.62
CA ALA A 467 16.48 10.94 -4.03
C ALA A 467 15.84 10.06 -5.12
N ILE A 468 16.60 9.66 -6.15
CA ILE A 468 16.13 8.72 -7.20
C ILE A 468 15.75 7.38 -6.58
N ALA A 469 16.58 6.86 -5.68
CA ALA A 469 16.32 5.58 -5.01
C ALA A 469 15.04 5.62 -4.19
N CYS A 470 14.84 6.68 -3.41
CA CYS A 470 13.63 6.89 -2.61
C CYS A 470 12.41 7.03 -3.52
N TRP A 471 12.50 7.87 -4.56
CA TRP A 471 11.44 8.07 -5.54
C TRP A 471 11.04 6.76 -6.23
N ALA A 472 12.00 5.96 -6.70
CA ALA A 472 11.72 4.70 -7.36
C ALA A 472 10.99 3.71 -6.44
N MET A 473 11.31 3.69 -5.15
CA MET A 473 10.60 2.85 -4.18
C MET A 473 9.19 3.36 -3.87
N ILE A 474 9.00 4.68 -3.78
CA ILE A 474 7.67 5.30 -3.62
C ILE A 474 6.81 4.98 -4.86
N PHE A 475 7.34 5.21 -6.06
CA PHE A 475 6.62 4.92 -7.31
C PHE A 475 6.30 3.42 -7.43
N LYS A 476 7.24 2.54 -7.07
CA LYS A 476 7.00 1.09 -7.00
C LYS A 476 5.85 0.76 -6.05
N ALA A 477 5.77 1.40 -4.89
CA ALA A 477 4.71 1.12 -3.93
C ALA A 477 3.37 1.76 -4.33
N GLN A 478 3.36 2.95 -4.92
CA GLN A 478 2.10 3.65 -5.18
C GLN A 478 1.49 3.35 -6.55
N ILE A 479 2.30 3.12 -7.58
CA ILE A 479 1.83 2.91 -8.97
C ILE A 479 2.06 1.47 -9.43
N ALA A 480 3.23 0.91 -9.12
CA ALA A 480 3.62 -0.42 -9.61
C ALA A 480 3.59 -1.50 -8.52
N PHE A 481 2.66 -1.45 -7.56
CA PHE A 481 2.53 -2.52 -6.56
C PHE A 481 1.85 -3.74 -7.20
N GLU A 482 2.01 -4.92 -6.61
CA GLU A 482 1.58 -6.18 -7.23
C GLU A 482 0.06 -6.25 -7.46
N LEU A 483 -0.73 -5.72 -6.53
CA LEU A 483 -2.19 -5.64 -6.62
C LEU A 483 -2.68 -4.48 -7.49
N ALA A 484 -1.79 -3.69 -8.10
CA ALA A 484 -2.15 -2.65 -9.06
C ALA A 484 -2.52 -3.25 -10.42
N PHE A 485 -2.39 -4.57 -10.58
CA PHE A 485 -2.62 -5.25 -11.85
C PHE A 485 -4.11 -5.22 -12.25
N PRO A 486 -4.40 -4.97 -13.54
CA PRO A 486 -3.48 -4.62 -14.61
C PRO A 486 -3.01 -3.16 -14.55
N VAL A 487 -3.85 -2.25 -14.04
CA VAL A 487 -3.52 -0.83 -13.97
C VAL A 487 -4.04 -0.17 -12.69
N VAL A 488 -3.18 0.63 -12.05
CA VAL A 488 -3.53 1.35 -10.82
C VAL A 488 -4.71 2.31 -10.98
N TYR A 489 -4.92 2.84 -12.19
CA TYR A 489 -5.97 3.81 -12.48
C TYR A 489 -7.38 3.25 -12.43
N THR A 490 -7.52 1.91 -12.49
CA THR A 490 -8.78 1.21 -12.20
C THR A 490 -9.35 1.60 -10.84
N TYR A 491 -8.47 1.87 -9.86
CA TYR A 491 -8.84 2.29 -8.52
C TYR A 491 -8.25 3.68 -8.26
N PRO A 492 -8.95 4.77 -8.58
CA PRO A 492 -8.47 6.12 -8.32
C PRO A 492 -7.95 6.36 -6.89
N GLN A 493 -8.46 5.61 -5.89
CA GLN A 493 -8.06 5.63 -4.46
C GLN A 493 -6.67 5.10 -4.22
N ALA A 494 -6.23 4.18 -5.08
CA ALA A 494 -4.89 3.63 -5.04
C ALA A 494 -3.87 4.61 -5.63
N THR A 495 -4.33 5.69 -6.26
CA THR A 495 -3.46 6.74 -6.79
C THR A 495 -3.23 7.85 -5.77
N VAL A 496 -2.22 8.67 -6.06
CA VAL A 496 -1.87 9.86 -5.27
C VAL A 496 -2.86 11.02 -5.44
N ALA A 497 -3.83 10.93 -6.36
CA ALA A 497 -4.84 11.97 -6.57
C ALA A 497 -5.64 12.28 -5.30
N ARG A 498 -5.84 11.28 -4.42
CA ARG A 498 -6.50 11.45 -3.12
C ARG A 498 -5.65 12.24 -2.11
N GLN A 499 -4.33 12.17 -2.21
CA GLN A 499 -3.40 12.74 -1.23
C GLN A 499 -2.63 13.94 -1.80
N TRP A 500 -3.08 14.47 -2.92
CA TRP A 500 -2.40 15.51 -3.71
C TRP A 500 -1.71 16.61 -2.90
N TRP A 501 -2.40 17.13 -1.89
CA TRP A 501 -1.98 18.30 -1.12
C TRP A 501 -0.86 18.00 -0.12
N ASP A 502 -0.59 16.73 0.19
CA ASP A 502 0.44 16.35 1.16
C ASP A 502 1.85 16.78 0.70
N ILE A 503 2.16 16.66 -0.59
CA ILE A 503 3.48 16.98 -1.12
C ILE A 503 3.72 18.49 -1.14
N LEU A 504 2.68 19.27 -1.43
CA LEU A 504 2.75 20.73 -1.33
C LEU A 504 2.98 21.13 0.12
N TRP A 505 2.22 20.57 1.07
CA TRP A 505 2.44 20.81 2.49
C TRP A 505 3.86 20.46 2.94
N LEU A 506 4.40 19.30 2.51
CA LEU A 506 5.76 18.87 2.83
C LEU A 506 6.83 19.84 2.31
N ILE A 507 6.67 20.34 1.08
CA ILE A 507 7.57 21.34 0.49
C ILE A 507 7.51 22.65 1.28
N GLN A 508 6.31 23.17 1.56
CA GLN A 508 6.11 24.41 2.32
C GLN A 508 6.69 24.29 3.74
N MET A 509 6.44 23.18 4.42
CA MET A 509 6.97 22.93 5.76
C MET A 509 8.49 22.81 5.77
N LEU A 510 9.09 22.15 4.78
CA LEU A 510 10.54 22.11 4.65
C LEU A 510 11.12 23.52 4.48
N TYR A 511 10.52 24.36 3.64
CA TYR A 511 10.98 25.75 3.49
C TYR A 511 10.77 26.59 4.75
N PHE A 512 9.67 26.39 5.47
CA PHE A 512 9.44 27.04 6.76
C PHE A 512 10.53 26.65 7.78
N LEU A 513 10.85 25.36 7.89
CA LEU A 513 11.88 24.87 8.82
C LEU A 513 13.28 25.37 8.46
N ASP A 514 13.57 25.52 7.16
CA ASP A 514 14.86 26.04 6.66
C ASP A 514 14.98 27.56 6.83
N LYS A 515 13.98 28.32 6.40
CA LYS A 515 14.05 29.79 6.28
C LYS A 515 13.48 30.54 7.48
N ARG A 516 12.63 29.89 8.28
CA ARG A 516 11.89 30.50 9.42
C ARG A 516 10.96 31.65 9.01
N ASP A 517 10.61 31.69 7.73
CA ASP A 517 9.74 32.73 7.18
C ASP A 517 8.28 32.27 7.24
N ALA A 518 7.44 33.10 7.87
CA ALA A 518 6.03 32.84 8.10
C ALA A 518 5.24 32.63 6.81
N ARG A 519 5.69 33.17 5.66
CA ARG A 519 5.06 32.95 4.35
C ARG A 519 4.93 31.47 4.00
N TRP A 520 5.93 30.67 4.37
CA TRP A 520 5.90 29.22 4.13
C TRP A 520 4.97 28.49 5.10
N LEU A 521 4.84 28.97 6.34
CA LEU A 521 3.86 28.43 7.29
C LEU A 521 2.43 28.80 6.89
N ILE A 522 2.20 30.00 6.35
CA ILE A 522 0.94 30.41 5.72
C ILE A 522 0.63 29.44 4.57
N GLY A 523 1.59 29.22 3.66
CA GLY A 523 1.44 28.26 2.57
C GLY A 523 1.09 26.85 3.06
N ALA A 524 1.80 26.35 4.09
CA ALA A 524 1.50 25.06 4.70
C ALA A 524 0.09 25.00 5.31
N SER A 525 -0.33 26.02 6.07
CA SER A 525 -1.69 26.14 6.60
C SER A 525 -2.76 26.11 5.52
N LEU A 526 -2.58 26.86 4.44
CA LEU A 526 -3.51 26.86 3.30
C LEU A 526 -3.56 25.49 2.63
N THR A 527 -2.42 24.84 2.41
CA THR A 527 -2.40 23.47 1.83
C THR A 527 -3.05 22.43 2.73
N ALA A 528 -2.92 22.54 4.07
CA ALA A 528 -3.60 21.66 5.01
C ALA A 528 -5.12 21.90 5.02
N GLY A 529 -5.56 23.16 4.90
CA GLY A 529 -6.98 23.52 4.74
C GLY A 529 -7.56 23.00 3.42
N ALA A 530 -6.81 23.16 2.32
CA ALA A 530 -7.16 22.59 1.03
C ALA A 530 -7.24 21.07 1.08
N ALA A 531 -6.35 20.39 1.81
CA ALA A 531 -6.41 18.94 1.98
C ALA A 531 -7.69 18.47 2.70
N LEU A 532 -8.13 19.20 3.75
CA LEU A 532 -9.38 18.95 4.47
C LEU A 532 -10.62 19.11 3.56
N TRP A 533 -10.59 20.08 2.65
CA TRP A 533 -11.63 20.28 1.65
C TRP A 533 -11.59 19.22 0.53
N HIS A 534 -10.40 18.88 0.06
CA HIS A 534 -10.17 17.95 -1.03
C HIS A 534 -10.73 16.57 -0.74
N VAL A 535 -10.23 15.95 0.33
CA VAL A 535 -10.67 14.63 0.82
C VAL A 535 -10.61 14.67 2.35
N PRO A 536 -11.74 14.84 3.06
CA PRO A 536 -11.71 15.11 4.50
C PRO A 536 -11.01 14.02 5.34
N SER A 537 -11.12 12.74 4.95
CA SER A 537 -10.40 11.65 5.65
C SER A 537 -8.88 11.81 5.64
N THR A 538 -8.26 11.98 4.47
CA THR A 538 -6.81 12.16 4.36
C THR A 538 -6.35 13.55 4.79
N GLY A 539 -7.21 14.56 4.57
CA GLY A 539 -6.99 15.92 5.04
C GLY A 539 -6.95 16.03 6.55
N PHE A 540 -7.76 15.24 7.27
CA PHE A 540 -7.77 15.21 8.73
C PHE A 540 -6.41 14.75 9.31
N TYR A 541 -5.80 13.72 8.74
CA TYR A 541 -4.46 13.28 9.16
C TYR A 541 -3.39 14.34 8.90
N LEU A 542 -3.48 15.06 7.77
CA LEU A 542 -2.57 16.16 7.48
C LEU A 542 -2.80 17.36 8.41
N ALA A 543 -4.07 17.65 8.75
CA ALA A 543 -4.43 18.71 9.68
C ALA A 543 -3.90 18.44 11.09
N ILE A 544 -4.04 17.23 11.63
CA ILE A 544 -3.43 16.83 12.90
C ILE A 544 -1.91 17.03 12.85
N THR A 545 -1.28 16.54 11.79
CA THR A 545 0.17 16.68 11.59
C THR A 545 0.59 18.14 11.58
N HIS A 546 -0.15 18.99 10.86
CA HIS A 546 0.08 20.42 10.79
C HIS A 546 -0.08 21.11 12.14
N CYS A 547 -1.12 20.78 12.90
CA CYS A 547 -1.33 21.29 14.26
C CYS A 547 -0.15 20.97 15.18
N VAL A 548 0.33 19.72 15.18
CA VAL A 548 1.49 19.33 15.99
C VAL A 548 2.73 20.13 15.59
N MET A 549 3.00 20.26 14.28
CA MET A 549 4.15 21.02 13.78
C MET A 549 4.06 22.51 14.10
N ALA A 550 2.88 23.11 13.98
CA ALA A 550 2.62 24.51 14.34
C ALA A 550 2.83 24.75 15.84
N VAL A 551 2.32 23.85 16.70
CA VAL A 551 2.51 23.93 18.15
C VAL A 551 3.99 23.84 18.53
N MET A 552 4.74 22.90 17.94
CA MET A 552 6.19 22.79 18.18
C MET A 552 6.95 24.07 17.80
N ALA A 553 6.60 24.67 16.67
CA ALA A 553 7.19 25.94 16.26
C ALA A 553 6.81 27.10 17.20
N GLY A 554 5.56 27.12 17.69
CA GLY A 554 5.06 28.13 18.61
C GLY A 554 5.71 28.06 19.99
N LEU A 555 5.86 26.85 20.56
CA LEU A 555 6.44 26.62 21.90
C LEU A 555 7.88 27.15 22.06
N ARG A 556 8.59 27.38 20.96
CA ARG A 556 9.95 27.92 20.95
C ARG A 556 10.02 29.45 21.02
N ARG A 557 8.89 30.15 21.03
CA ARG A 557 8.85 31.62 21.16
C ARG A 557 9.02 32.07 22.62
N GLY A 558 9.49 33.30 22.80
CA GLY A 558 9.90 33.82 24.11
C GLY A 558 8.75 34.01 25.09
N THR A 559 7.70 34.75 24.70
CA THR A 559 6.58 35.09 25.60
C THR A 559 5.39 34.14 25.43
N TRP A 560 4.64 33.88 26.49
CA TRP A 560 3.41 33.07 26.45
C TRP A 560 2.43 33.52 25.36
N GLN A 561 2.17 34.83 25.25
CA GLN A 561 1.28 35.40 24.23
C GLN A 561 1.78 35.08 22.82
N SER A 562 3.09 35.20 22.57
CA SER A 562 3.69 34.87 21.27
C SER A 562 3.63 33.38 20.96
N ARG A 563 3.70 32.51 21.98
CA ARG A 563 3.53 31.05 21.83
C ARG A 563 2.09 30.72 21.46
N LEU A 564 1.12 31.20 22.23
CA LEU A 564 -0.30 30.97 21.99
C LEU A 564 -0.70 31.46 20.59
N ALA A 565 -0.34 32.70 20.24
CA ALA A 565 -0.60 33.24 18.92
C ALA A 565 -0.01 32.34 17.82
N ALA A 566 1.27 31.94 17.95
CA ALA A 566 1.95 31.09 16.97
C ALA A 566 1.36 29.68 16.84
N CYS A 567 0.69 29.16 17.87
CA CYS A 567 -0.04 27.90 17.80
C CYS A 567 -1.42 28.08 17.16
N VAL A 568 -2.13 29.16 17.48
CA VAL A 568 -3.54 29.36 17.11
C VAL A 568 -3.70 29.87 15.68
N TRP A 569 -2.92 30.87 15.24
CA TRP A 569 -3.14 31.47 13.92
C TRP A 569 -2.94 30.49 12.75
N PRO A 570 -1.96 29.56 12.75
CA PRO A 570 -1.81 28.62 11.64
C PRO A 570 -2.98 27.65 11.54
N VAL A 571 -3.53 27.23 12.69
CA VAL A 571 -4.70 26.34 12.77
C VAL A 571 -5.97 27.08 12.37
N GLY A 572 -6.15 28.31 12.85
CA GLY A 572 -7.26 29.18 12.44
C GLY A 572 -7.26 29.44 10.93
N LEU A 573 -6.09 29.71 10.35
CA LEU A 573 -5.94 29.90 8.90
C LEU A 573 -6.25 28.62 8.11
N MET A 574 -5.80 27.47 8.59
CA MET A 574 -6.13 26.16 7.99
C MET A 574 -7.64 25.93 7.97
N MET A 575 -8.32 26.14 9.11
CA MET A 575 -9.78 25.97 9.22
C MET A 575 -10.53 26.99 8.35
N ALA A 576 -10.10 28.26 8.36
CA ALA A 576 -10.70 29.29 7.52
C ALA A 576 -10.58 28.93 6.03
N CYS A 577 -9.42 28.44 5.58
CA CYS A 577 -9.23 27.97 4.21
C CYS A 577 -10.18 26.83 3.85
N ALA A 578 -10.29 25.80 4.70
CA ALA A 578 -11.22 24.70 4.48
C ALA A 578 -12.68 25.19 4.39
N VAL A 579 -13.11 26.04 5.33
CA VAL A 579 -14.47 26.61 5.35
C VAL A 579 -14.75 27.44 4.11
N ILE A 580 -13.82 28.31 3.69
CA ILE A 580 -13.97 29.13 2.47
C ILE A 580 -14.10 28.23 1.24
N LEU A 581 -13.26 27.20 1.11
CA LEU A 581 -13.31 26.28 -0.03
C LEU A 581 -14.62 25.48 -0.05
N TYR A 582 -15.06 24.93 1.09
CA TYR A 582 -16.35 24.25 1.18
C TYR A 582 -17.52 25.19 0.87
N ALA A 583 -17.56 26.38 1.45
CA ALA A 583 -18.61 27.37 1.17
C ALA A 583 -18.60 27.82 -0.30
N SER A 584 -17.41 27.94 -0.92
CA SER A 584 -17.30 28.28 -2.35
C SER A 584 -17.77 27.17 -3.28
N THR A 585 -17.65 25.90 -2.86
CA THR A 585 -18.03 24.75 -3.68
C THR A 585 -19.49 24.35 -3.50
N CYS A 586 -20.01 24.44 -2.26
CA CYS A 586 -21.36 23.99 -1.90
C CYS A 586 -22.35 25.14 -1.68
N GLY A 587 -21.89 26.39 -1.68
CA GLY A 587 -22.72 27.56 -1.39
C GLY A 587 -23.36 27.52 0.00
N ILE A 588 -24.63 27.92 0.08
CA ILE A 588 -25.39 27.98 1.34
C ILE A 588 -25.63 26.59 1.96
N TRP A 589 -25.55 25.51 1.17
CA TRP A 589 -25.82 24.15 1.62
C TRP A 589 -24.80 23.65 2.63
N PHE A 590 -23.57 24.13 2.57
CA PHE A 590 -22.54 23.84 3.57
C PHE A 590 -22.99 24.19 5.00
N PHE A 591 -23.85 25.21 5.15
CA PHE A 591 -24.37 25.64 6.44
C PHE A 591 -25.68 24.94 6.83
N ARG A 592 -26.18 24.02 6.00
CA ARG A 592 -27.41 23.27 6.28
C ARG A 592 -27.10 21.96 7.01
N PRO A 593 -27.92 21.53 7.97
CA PRO A 593 -27.71 20.26 8.68
C PRO A 593 -27.69 19.02 7.78
N VAL A 594 -28.47 19.04 6.68
CA VAL A 594 -28.55 17.91 5.74
C VAL A 594 -27.18 17.55 5.16
N PHE A 595 -26.38 18.56 4.80
CA PHE A 595 -25.03 18.39 4.26
C PHE A 595 -24.13 17.65 5.25
N TRP A 596 -24.08 18.12 6.50
CA TRP A 596 -23.23 17.52 7.53
C TRP A 596 -23.69 16.14 7.95
N ARG A 597 -25.01 15.92 8.04
CA ARG A 597 -25.58 14.60 8.32
C ARG A 597 -25.14 13.61 7.26
N ASN A 598 -25.32 13.95 5.99
CA ASN A 598 -24.96 13.11 4.86
C ASN A 598 -23.44 12.82 4.80
N LEU A 599 -22.61 13.83 5.04
CA LEU A 599 -21.16 13.70 5.11
C LEU A 599 -20.73 12.78 6.28
N ILE A 600 -21.36 12.90 7.45
CA ILE A 600 -21.07 12.08 8.63
C ILE A 600 -21.56 10.63 8.44
N ASP A 601 -22.76 10.45 7.89
CA ASP A 601 -23.33 9.12 7.62
C ASP A 601 -22.42 8.31 6.70
N PHE A 602 -21.76 8.96 5.74
CA PHE A 602 -20.73 8.32 4.93
C PHE A 602 -19.60 7.75 5.77
N PHE A 603 -19.04 8.55 6.69
CA PHE A 603 -17.98 8.09 7.58
C PHE A 603 -18.43 6.93 8.46
N HIS A 604 -19.68 6.95 8.95
CA HIS A 604 -20.23 5.85 9.72
C HIS A 604 -20.32 4.55 8.91
N ILE A 605 -20.85 4.60 7.67
CA ILE A 605 -20.93 3.42 6.80
C ILE A 605 -19.54 2.86 6.53
N VAL A 606 -18.58 3.72 6.15
CA VAL A 606 -17.20 3.31 5.90
C VAL A 606 -16.61 2.62 7.12
N MET A 607 -16.77 3.21 8.31
CA MET A 607 -16.23 2.68 9.56
C MET A 607 -16.84 1.32 9.95
N LEU A 608 -18.13 1.11 9.71
CA LEU A 608 -18.81 -0.16 10.00
C LEU A 608 -18.34 -1.28 9.05
N VAL A 609 -18.27 -0.98 7.75
CA VAL A 609 -17.83 -1.93 6.71
C VAL A 609 -16.34 -2.28 6.88
N SER A 610 -15.57 -1.34 7.39
CA SER A 610 -14.13 -1.46 7.57
C SER A 610 -13.69 -2.54 8.57
N ALA A 611 -14.43 -2.69 9.67
CA ALA A 611 -14.05 -3.60 10.75
C ALA A 611 -14.08 -5.08 10.31
N SER A 612 -14.99 -5.46 9.41
CA SER A 612 -15.10 -6.83 8.89
C SER A 612 -14.00 -7.18 7.89
N PHE A 613 -13.61 -6.24 7.04
CA PHE A 613 -12.52 -6.47 6.08
C PHE A 613 -11.18 -6.68 6.79
N MET A 614 -10.93 -5.91 7.85
CA MET A 614 -9.68 -6.00 8.61
C MET A 614 -9.47 -7.40 9.17
N THR A 615 -10.48 -7.98 9.82
CA THR A 615 -10.36 -9.31 10.43
C THR A 615 -10.12 -10.38 9.37
N GLN A 616 -10.81 -10.29 8.23
CA GLN A 616 -10.62 -11.20 7.10
C GLN A 616 -9.22 -11.08 6.47
N THR A 617 -8.70 -9.85 6.36
CA THR A 617 -7.39 -9.58 5.76
C THR A 617 -6.26 -10.02 6.68
N MET A 618 -6.35 -9.74 7.97
CA MET A 618 -5.37 -10.20 8.96
C MET A 618 -5.34 -11.73 9.07
N ALA A 619 -6.48 -12.40 8.89
CA ALA A 619 -6.55 -13.86 8.88
C ALA A 619 -5.87 -14.48 7.64
N ASN A 620 -5.99 -13.83 6.47
CA ASN A 620 -5.60 -14.41 5.19
C ASN A 620 -4.24 -13.93 4.66
N GLN A 621 -3.66 -12.84 5.20
CA GLN A 621 -2.48 -12.17 4.64
C GLN A 621 -1.38 -11.89 5.68
N THR A 622 -0.76 -12.95 6.22
CA THR A 622 0.29 -12.87 7.27
C THR A 622 1.48 -11.98 6.88
N TRP A 623 1.87 -11.98 5.61
CA TRP A 623 2.96 -11.13 5.11
C TRP A 623 2.60 -9.64 5.15
N ASP A 624 1.36 -9.30 4.83
CA ASP A 624 0.89 -7.92 4.82
C ASP A 624 0.83 -7.38 6.25
N VAL A 625 0.44 -8.22 7.22
CA VAL A 625 0.50 -7.89 8.65
C VAL A 625 1.95 -7.66 9.11
N PHE A 626 2.90 -8.47 8.67
CA PHE A 626 4.32 -8.27 9.00
C PHE A 626 4.86 -6.96 8.41
N ILE A 627 4.59 -6.69 7.13
CA ILE A 627 5.00 -5.45 6.45
C ILE A 627 4.38 -4.24 7.16
N PHE A 628 3.08 -4.31 7.47
CA PHE A 628 2.39 -3.30 8.26
C PHE A 628 3.08 -3.06 9.61
N GLY A 629 3.43 -4.12 10.33
CA GLY A 629 4.19 -4.04 11.58
C GLY A 629 5.50 -3.30 11.40
N VAL A 630 6.30 -3.64 10.38
CA VAL A 630 7.57 -2.95 10.08
C VAL A 630 7.34 -1.45 9.79
N ILE A 631 6.32 -1.11 9.00
CA ILE A 631 6.01 0.30 8.69
C ILE A 631 5.63 1.06 9.96
N ALA A 632 4.73 0.51 10.78
CA ALA A 632 4.31 1.10 12.04
C ALA A 632 5.49 1.30 13.01
N LEU A 633 6.41 0.32 13.09
CA LEU A 633 7.62 0.42 13.91
C LEU A 633 8.56 1.54 13.44
N VAL A 634 8.73 1.72 12.13
CA VAL A 634 9.54 2.82 11.58
C VAL A 634 8.92 4.17 11.94
N TYR A 635 7.58 4.30 11.86
CA TYR A 635 6.91 5.54 12.26
C TYR A 635 7.02 5.81 13.76
N LEU A 636 6.66 4.84 14.61
CA LEU A 636 6.73 4.99 16.06
C LEU A 636 8.17 5.25 16.53
N GLY A 637 9.15 4.49 16.03
CA GLY A 637 10.55 4.68 16.37
C GLY A 637 11.08 6.05 15.94
N THR A 638 10.64 6.54 14.78
CA THR A 638 10.99 7.89 14.30
C THR A 638 10.33 8.97 15.15
N ALA A 639 9.04 8.84 15.47
CA ALA A 639 8.30 9.81 16.28
C ALA A 639 8.90 9.91 17.69
N VAL A 640 9.17 8.77 18.34
CA VAL A 640 9.82 8.72 19.65
C VAL A 640 11.18 9.38 19.58
N LYS A 641 12.02 9.01 18.62
CA LYS A 641 13.36 9.60 18.51
C LYS A 641 13.31 11.12 18.27
N ALA A 642 12.52 11.58 17.31
CA ALA A 642 12.42 13.00 16.98
C ALA A 642 11.83 13.81 18.14
N GLY A 643 10.83 13.26 18.85
CA GLY A 643 10.27 13.86 20.06
C GLY A 643 11.32 13.96 21.19
N LEU A 644 12.13 12.93 21.39
CA LEU A 644 13.21 12.95 22.38
C LEU A 644 14.31 13.94 22.04
N ASP A 645 14.71 14.01 20.77
CA ASP A 645 15.72 14.97 20.31
C ASP A 645 15.18 16.42 20.47
N TYR A 646 13.88 16.64 20.20
CA TYR A 646 13.22 17.92 20.48
C TYR A 646 13.22 18.28 21.98
N LEU A 647 12.83 17.35 22.85
CA LEU A 647 12.80 17.55 24.32
C LEU A 647 14.20 17.78 24.90
N ARG A 648 15.25 17.24 24.28
CA ARG A 648 16.65 17.46 24.63
C ARG A 648 17.21 18.80 24.15
N GLY A 649 16.41 19.60 23.46
CA GLY A 649 16.86 20.86 22.87
C GLY A 649 17.83 20.69 21.70
N ARG A 650 17.90 19.51 21.07
CA ARG A 650 18.68 19.34 19.84
C ARG A 650 17.93 20.02 18.70
N ASP A 651 18.43 21.17 18.27
CA ASP A 651 17.70 22.10 17.39
C ASP A 651 17.91 21.83 15.89
N ASP A 652 18.05 20.57 15.47
CA ASP A 652 17.98 20.26 14.04
C ASP A 652 16.50 20.29 13.62
N ARG A 653 16.03 21.47 13.21
CA ARG A 653 14.62 21.72 12.84
C ARG A 653 14.14 20.83 11.70
N ARG A 654 15.04 20.36 10.84
CA ARG A 654 14.69 19.37 9.82
C ARG A 654 14.26 18.04 10.46
N GLU A 655 14.73 17.72 11.66
CA GLU A 655 14.27 16.54 12.40
C GLU A 655 12.81 16.67 12.85
N TRP A 656 12.25 17.88 12.93
CA TRP A 656 10.83 18.07 13.26
C TRP A 656 9.92 17.56 12.15
N LEU A 657 10.31 17.71 10.86
CA LEU A 657 9.50 17.14 9.77
C LEU A 657 9.44 15.62 9.85
N LEU A 658 10.43 14.95 10.46
CA LEU A 658 10.36 13.50 10.65
C LEU A 658 9.24 13.12 11.60
N LEU A 659 9.03 13.90 12.66
CA LEU A 659 7.91 13.71 13.56
C LEU A 659 6.60 13.95 12.83
N GLY A 660 6.52 15.02 12.02
CA GLY A 660 5.36 15.28 11.17
C GLY A 660 5.06 14.11 10.21
N LEU A 661 6.06 13.65 9.45
CA LEU A 661 5.94 12.51 8.54
C LEU A 661 5.55 11.22 9.27
N ALA A 662 6.07 10.98 10.47
CA ALA A 662 5.70 9.80 11.26
C ALA A 662 4.25 9.85 11.74
N ILE A 663 3.78 11.01 12.23
CA ILE A 663 2.38 11.22 12.63
C ILE A 663 1.45 11.09 11.42
N TYR A 664 1.80 11.74 10.31
CA TYR A 664 1.03 11.64 9.06
C TYR A 664 0.99 10.21 8.53
N GLY A 665 2.12 9.49 8.58
CA GLY A 665 2.21 8.09 8.22
C GLY A 665 1.35 7.19 9.10
N LEU A 666 1.34 7.40 10.42
CA LEU A 666 0.49 6.65 11.36
C LEU A 666 -1.00 6.92 11.11
N GLY A 667 -1.39 8.19 10.91
CA GLY A 667 -2.76 8.53 10.55
C GLY A 667 -3.16 7.91 9.21
N SER A 668 -2.28 7.96 8.21
CA SER A 668 -2.55 7.36 6.89
C SER A 668 -2.64 5.84 6.94
N LEU A 669 -1.95 5.16 7.86
CA LEU A 669 -2.08 3.71 8.08
C LEU A 669 -3.43 3.32 8.67
N GLU A 670 -4.08 4.20 9.44
CA GLU A 670 -5.42 3.95 9.95
C GLU A 670 -6.43 3.74 8.81
N HIS A 671 -6.21 4.40 7.67
CA HIS A 671 -7.01 4.19 6.48
C HIS A 671 -6.90 2.74 5.95
N TYR A 672 -5.76 2.09 6.13
CA TYR A 672 -5.58 0.68 5.79
C TYR A 672 -6.27 -0.25 6.79
N VAL A 673 -6.18 0.07 8.09
CA VAL A 673 -6.90 -0.66 9.15
C VAL A 673 -8.40 -0.64 8.90
N THR A 674 -8.90 0.48 8.38
CA THR A 674 -10.31 0.62 8.06
C THR A 674 -10.66 -0.07 6.73
N LEU A 675 -10.11 0.37 5.61
CA LEU A 675 -10.43 -0.20 4.30
C LEU A 675 -9.36 -1.22 3.89
N SER A 676 -9.29 -2.39 4.52
CA SER A 676 -8.22 -3.36 4.25
C SER A 676 -8.38 -4.09 2.90
N ALA A 677 -8.34 -3.35 1.81
CA ALA A 677 -7.90 -3.88 0.54
C ALA A 677 -6.37 -4.00 0.63
N GLY A 678 -5.80 -5.16 0.26
CA GLY A 678 -4.36 -5.44 0.38
C GLY A 678 -3.45 -4.42 -0.36
N ASN A 679 -4.03 -3.55 -1.18
CA ASN A 679 -3.32 -2.46 -1.85
C ASN A 679 -3.11 -1.22 -0.97
N ASN A 680 -3.94 -0.97 0.04
CA ASN A 680 -4.02 0.34 0.65
C ASN A 680 -2.75 0.74 1.42
N TYR A 681 -2.02 -0.18 2.07
CA TYR A 681 -0.78 0.18 2.76
C TYR A 681 0.34 0.61 1.80
N TYR A 682 0.39 0.05 0.58
CA TYR A 682 1.36 0.45 -0.43
C TYR A 682 1.10 1.87 -0.94
N THR A 683 -0.18 2.21 -1.12
CA THR A 683 -0.61 3.53 -1.60
C THR A 683 -0.30 4.64 -0.59
N LYS A 684 -0.22 4.29 0.70
CA LYS A 684 0.12 5.21 1.81
C LYS A 684 1.59 5.13 2.27
N ALA A 685 2.47 4.49 1.48
CA ALA A 685 3.86 4.25 1.87
C ALA A 685 4.82 5.43 1.65
N LEU A 686 4.37 6.59 1.14
CA LEU A 686 5.22 7.76 0.93
C LEU A 686 6.01 8.13 2.20
N PRO A 687 5.38 8.34 3.38
CA PRO A 687 6.13 8.74 4.56
C PRO A 687 7.14 7.67 4.99
N PHE A 688 6.80 6.39 4.83
CA PHE A 688 7.68 5.27 5.17
C PHE A 688 8.99 5.32 4.38
N PHE A 689 8.93 5.40 3.06
CA PHE A 689 10.14 5.45 2.25
C PHE A 689 10.94 6.73 2.50
N VAL A 690 10.29 7.88 2.67
CA VAL A 690 10.98 9.13 3.02
C VAL A 690 11.78 8.96 4.32
N LEU A 691 11.19 8.36 5.35
CA LEU A 691 11.84 8.14 6.64
C LEU A 691 12.97 7.10 6.59
N VAL A 692 12.77 5.98 5.87
CA VAL A 692 13.82 4.97 5.69
C VAL A 692 15.03 5.57 4.99
N PHE A 693 14.81 6.32 3.90
CA PHE A 693 15.89 6.95 3.14
C PHE A 693 16.53 8.11 3.90
N TYR A 694 15.79 8.79 4.76
CA TYR A 694 16.36 9.75 5.71
C TYR A 694 17.31 9.09 6.72
N TRP A 695 16.91 7.97 7.32
CA TRP A 695 17.79 7.27 8.27
C TRP A 695 19.04 6.70 7.59
N LEU A 696 18.88 6.21 6.36
CA LEU A 696 19.99 5.81 5.50
C LEU A 696 20.92 7.01 5.19
N ALA A 697 20.36 8.18 4.88
CA ALA A 697 21.11 9.41 4.68
C ALA A 697 21.94 9.80 5.91
N LYS A 698 21.40 9.67 7.12
CA LYS A 698 22.14 9.93 8.38
C LYS A 698 23.17 8.84 8.70
N ALA A 699 22.98 7.61 8.20
CA ALA A 699 23.94 6.51 8.38
C ALA A 699 25.15 6.62 7.43
N LEU A 700 24.94 7.08 6.19
CA LEU A 700 25.98 7.19 5.15
C LEU A 700 27.25 7.96 5.58
N PRO A 701 27.17 9.10 6.30
CA PRO A 701 28.35 9.82 6.79
C PRO A 701 29.25 9.00 7.72
N ARG A 702 28.73 7.94 8.37
CA ARG A 702 29.54 7.06 9.23
C ARG A 702 30.47 6.16 8.42
N MET A 703 30.27 6.08 7.10
CA MET A 703 31.15 5.36 6.18
C MET A 703 32.25 6.27 5.64
N ALA A 704 33.38 5.69 5.24
CA ALA A 704 34.49 6.47 4.70
C ALA A 704 34.06 7.23 3.42
N PRO A 705 34.50 8.50 3.22
CA PRO A 705 34.02 9.37 2.13
C PRO A 705 34.06 8.72 0.73
N ARG A 706 35.11 7.93 0.46
CA ARG A 706 35.28 7.21 -0.82
C ARG A 706 34.14 6.24 -1.17
N TRP A 707 33.42 5.72 -0.16
CA TRP A 707 32.36 4.73 -0.34
C TRP A 707 30.97 5.34 -0.44
N ARG A 708 30.77 6.55 0.10
CA ARG A 708 29.43 7.14 0.24
C ARG A 708 28.72 7.26 -1.10
N ARG A 709 29.39 7.85 -2.10
CA ARG A 709 28.83 8.01 -3.45
C ARG A 709 28.56 6.68 -4.13
N GLY A 710 29.51 5.74 -4.05
CA GLY A 710 29.36 4.40 -4.63
C GLY A 710 28.18 3.65 -4.04
N LEU A 711 27.99 3.72 -2.71
CA LEU A 711 26.86 3.09 -2.04
C LEU A 711 25.53 3.79 -2.36
N SER A 712 25.48 5.12 -2.44
CA SER A 712 24.24 5.79 -2.86
C SER A 712 23.85 5.43 -4.29
N MET A 713 24.82 5.33 -5.20
CA MET A 713 24.60 4.85 -6.58
C MET A 713 24.15 3.39 -6.60
N ALA A 714 24.74 2.55 -5.77
CA ALA A 714 24.36 1.15 -5.60
C ALA A 714 22.90 1.00 -5.19
N ILE A 715 22.48 1.77 -4.18
CA ILE A 715 21.11 1.76 -3.67
C ILE A 715 20.13 2.30 -4.72
N ALA A 716 20.51 3.33 -5.47
CA ALA A 716 19.71 3.83 -6.59
C ALA A 716 19.56 2.79 -7.70
N GLY A 717 20.66 2.13 -8.11
CA GLY A 717 20.63 1.05 -9.08
C GLY A 717 19.74 -0.11 -8.60
N ALA A 718 19.87 -0.52 -7.35
CA ALA A 718 19.02 -1.56 -6.77
C ALA A 718 17.53 -1.18 -6.77
N ALA A 719 17.19 0.05 -6.38
CA ALA A 719 15.80 0.52 -6.38
C ALA A 719 15.22 0.62 -7.80
N VAL A 720 15.98 1.15 -8.76
CA VAL A 720 15.58 1.24 -10.17
C VAL A 720 15.41 -0.14 -10.77
N VAL A 721 16.33 -1.09 -10.52
CA VAL A 721 16.16 -2.47 -10.98
C VAL A 721 14.96 -3.13 -10.31
N ALA A 722 14.73 -2.89 -9.01
CA ALA A 722 13.57 -3.42 -8.30
C ALA A 722 12.25 -2.98 -8.93
N LEU A 723 12.19 -1.73 -9.40
CA LEU A 723 11.07 -1.15 -10.13
C LEU A 723 10.99 -1.69 -11.57
N ALA A 724 12.08 -1.62 -12.34
CA ALA A 724 12.14 -2.03 -13.74
C ALA A 724 11.85 -3.53 -13.94
N THR A 725 12.13 -4.35 -12.93
CA THR A 725 11.82 -5.78 -12.93
C THR A 725 10.49 -6.09 -12.24
N ASN A 726 9.72 -5.08 -11.82
CA ASN A 726 8.39 -5.27 -11.26
C ASN A 726 7.40 -5.52 -12.38
N HIS A 727 6.66 -6.62 -12.31
CA HIS A 727 5.67 -6.97 -13.30
C HIS A 727 4.64 -5.86 -13.54
N SER A 728 4.12 -5.24 -12.48
CA SER A 728 3.15 -4.14 -12.63
C SER A 728 3.73 -2.92 -13.31
N PHE A 729 5.05 -2.69 -13.21
CA PHE A 729 5.71 -1.60 -13.94
C PHE A 729 5.93 -1.96 -15.42
N ILE A 730 6.28 -3.22 -15.70
CA ILE A 730 6.45 -3.70 -17.07
C ILE A 730 5.09 -3.75 -17.78
N ALA A 731 4.02 -4.10 -17.05
CA ALA A 731 2.65 -4.13 -17.54
C ALA A 731 1.99 -2.74 -17.58
N TYR A 732 2.63 -1.73 -16.99
CA TYR A 732 2.08 -0.38 -16.92
C TYR A 732 2.05 0.27 -18.30
N PRO A 733 0.93 0.79 -18.80
CA PRO A 733 0.80 1.35 -20.15
C PRO A 733 1.43 2.76 -20.29
N GLY A 734 2.57 3.00 -19.66
CA GLY A 734 3.27 4.28 -19.70
C GLY A 734 4.10 4.49 -20.97
N ALA A 735 4.54 5.73 -21.20
CA ALA A 735 5.33 6.11 -22.38
C ALA A 735 6.68 5.37 -22.51
N LEU A 736 7.21 4.81 -21.41
CA LEU A 736 8.47 4.05 -21.40
C LEU A 736 8.28 2.53 -21.54
N ASN A 737 7.06 2.05 -21.79
CA ASN A 737 6.84 0.62 -21.88
C ASN A 737 7.49 0.00 -23.13
N ILE A 738 8.16 -1.14 -22.95
CA ILE A 738 8.76 -1.94 -24.01
C ILE A 738 7.67 -2.67 -24.82
N SER A 739 6.61 -3.12 -24.15
CA SER A 739 5.43 -3.64 -24.83
C SER A 739 4.51 -2.49 -25.19
N ARG A 740 4.16 -2.37 -26.48
CA ARG A 740 3.12 -1.42 -26.91
C ARG A 740 1.73 -1.85 -26.42
N ASN A 741 1.56 -3.13 -26.06
CA ASN A 741 0.29 -3.73 -25.65
C ASN A 741 0.45 -4.56 -24.37
N PRO A 742 0.93 -4.00 -23.25
CA PRO A 742 1.35 -4.79 -22.09
C PRO A 742 0.27 -5.69 -21.48
N LEU A 743 -1.00 -5.36 -21.71
CA LEU A 743 -2.16 -6.06 -21.16
C LEU A 743 -2.70 -7.15 -22.09
N LEU A 744 -2.37 -7.10 -23.38
CA LEU A 744 -2.69 -8.17 -24.34
C LEU A 744 -1.46 -9.02 -24.68
N ASP A 745 -0.25 -8.50 -24.47
CA ASP A 745 1.00 -9.18 -24.78
C ASP A 745 1.20 -10.36 -23.82
N PRO A 746 1.19 -11.61 -24.30
CA PRO A 746 1.37 -12.80 -23.45
C PRO A 746 2.78 -12.88 -22.83
N ARG A 747 3.71 -11.98 -23.15
CA ARG A 747 4.99 -11.87 -22.44
C ARG A 747 4.88 -11.02 -21.17
N VAL A 748 3.89 -10.13 -21.10
CA VAL A 748 3.79 -9.07 -20.08
C VAL A 748 2.46 -9.10 -19.32
N ALA A 749 1.36 -9.58 -19.90
CA ALA A 749 0.11 -9.74 -19.16
C ALA A 749 0.30 -10.75 -18.01
N ARG A 750 -0.43 -10.64 -16.91
CA ARG A 750 -0.52 -11.70 -15.90
C ARG A 750 -1.91 -12.32 -15.98
N PRO A 751 -2.05 -13.66 -15.96
CA PRO A 751 -3.30 -14.19 -15.46
C PRO A 751 -3.41 -13.80 -13.98
N LEU A 752 -4.61 -13.82 -13.45
CA LEU A 752 -4.84 -13.71 -12.02
C LEU A 752 -4.05 -14.80 -11.25
N PRO A 753 -3.83 -14.65 -9.93
CA PRO A 753 -3.11 -15.66 -9.14
C PRO A 753 -3.66 -17.08 -9.22
N ASN A 754 -4.93 -17.24 -9.61
CA ASN A 754 -5.62 -18.51 -9.83
C ASN A 754 -5.48 -19.06 -11.27
N GLY A 755 -4.69 -18.42 -12.12
CA GLY A 755 -4.52 -18.76 -13.55
C GLY A 755 -5.63 -18.26 -14.48
N GLY A 756 -6.68 -17.63 -13.95
CA GLY A 756 -7.81 -17.13 -14.74
C GLY A 756 -7.53 -15.79 -15.46
N PRO A 757 -8.38 -15.41 -16.43
CA PRO A 757 -8.35 -14.09 -17.06
C PRO A 757 -8.63 -13.00 -16.03
N TYR A 758 -8.04 -11.82 -16.20
CA TYR A 758 -8.39 -10.63 -15.42
C TYR A 758 -9.74 -10.06 -15.87
N PHE A 759 -10.06 -10.18 -17.16
CA PHE A 759 -11.34 -9.79 -17.71
C PHE A 759 -12.43 -10.55 -16.98
N PHE A 760 -13.41 -9.77 -16.51
CA PHE A 760 -14.56 -10.27 -15.77
C PHE A 760 -14.28 -10.98 -14.43
N HIS A 761 -13.15 -10.73 -13.77
CA HIS A 761 -12.83 -11.37 -12.49
C HIS A 761 -13.88 -11.17 -11.38
N LYS A 762 -14.60 -10.03 -11.37
CA LYS A 762 -15.72 -9.75 -10.45
C LYS A 762 -16.92 -10.68 -10.63
N HIS A 763 -16.99 -11.38 -11.75
CA HIS A 763 -18.11 -12.27 -12.03
C HIS A 763 -17.88 -13.68 -11.56
N ARG A 764 -16.65 -14.07 -11.23
CA ARG A 764 -16.35 -15.42 -10.70
C ARG A 764 -17.10 -15.73 -9.39
N TYR A 765 -17.63 -14.72 -8.72
CA TYR A 765 -18.43 -14.84 -7.50
C TYR A 765 -19.92 -14.99 -7.76
N LEU A 766 -20.37 -14.78 -8.99
CA LEU A 766 -21.75 -15.07 -9.36
C LEU A 766 -21.91 -16.59 -9.45
N PRO A 767 -23.08 -17.12 -9.08
CA PRO A 767 -23.31 -18.53 -9.21
C PRO A 767 -23.47 -18.89 -10.71
N PRO A 768 -23.10 -20.12 -11.14
CA PRO A 768 -23.06 -20.50 -12.56
C PRO A 768 -24.37 -20.26 -13.32
N GLU A 769 -25.52 -20.38 -12.66
CA GLU A 769 -26.84 -20.07 -13.21
C GLU A 769 -27.04 -18.58 -13.55
N SER A 770 -26.20 -17.70 -13.01
CA SER A 770 -26.12 -16.27 -13.35
C SER A 770 -25.07 -16.00 -14.45
N HIS A 771 -24.22 -16.98 -14.77
CA HIS A 771 -23.23 -16.93 -15.85
C HIS A 771 -23.82 -17.38 -17.19
N PHE A 772 -24.97 -16.85 -17.58
CA PHE A 772 -25.43 -17.02 -18.95
C PHE A 772 -25.22 -15.70 -19.70
N PRO A 773 -24.25 -15.64 -20.64
CA PRO A 773 -24.33 -14.66 -21.71
C PRO A 773 -25.63 -14.97 -22.45
N ILE A 774 -26.65 -14.17 -22.21
CA ILE A 774 -27.78 -14.13 -23.09
C ILE A 774 -27.94 -12.67 -23.45
N ASN A 775 -28.11 -12.38 -24.74
CA ASN A 775 -28.41 -11.02 -25.20
C ASN A 775 -29.52 -10.40 -24.32
N SER A 776 -29.73 -9.08 -24.38
CA SER A 776 -30.65 -8.37 -23.46
C SER A 776 -32.11 -8.90 -23.45
N LEU A 777 -32.47 -9.80 -24.36
CA LEU A 777 -33.75 -10.47 -24.48
C LEU A 777 -33.75 -11.97 -24.11
N GLY A 778 -32.61 -12.59 -23.83
CA GLY A 778 -32.57 -14.01 -23.48
C GLY A 778 -32.53 -14.98 -24.67
N GLU A 779 -32.15 -14.53 -25.88
CA GLU A 779 -32.27 -15.32 -27.11
C GLU A 779 -30.96 -15.95 -27.63
N ARG A 780 -29.77 -15.37 -27.36
CA ARG A 780 -28.49 -15.86 -27.91
C ARG A 780 -27.30 -15.67 -26.98
N ASP A 781 -26.43 -16.66 -26.93
CA ASP A 781 -25.11 -16.62 -26.29
C ASP A 781 -24.09 -15.89 -27.19
N ASP A 782 -23.69 -14.70 -26.75
CA ASP A 782 -22.67 -13.87 -27.43
C ASP A 782 -21.23 -14.17 -26.97
N GLY A 783 -21.07 -15.05 -25.98
CA GLY A 783 -19.79 -15.48 -25.40
C GLY A 783 -19.08 -14.42 -24.57
N TRP A 784 -18.33 -14.85 -23.55
CA TRP A 784 -17.49 -13.94 -22.76
C TRP A 784 -16.21 -13.65 -23.52
N ARG A 785 -15.95 -12.37 -23.79
CA ARG A 785 -14.72 -11.94 -24.47
C ARG A 785 -13.56 -11.76 -23.49
N VAL A 786 -12.61 -12.67 -23.49
CA VAL A 786 -11.40 -12.60 -22.65
C VAL A 786 -10.27 -11.86 -23.36
N GLU A 787 -9.17 -11.58 -22.66
CA GLU A 787 -8.00 -10.87 -23.21
C GLU A 787 -7.48 -11.51 -24.51
N GLY A 788 -7.53 -12.84 -24.59
CA GLY A 788 -7.09 -13.60 -25.75
C GLY A 788 -7.93 -13.40 -27.01
N ASP A 789 -9.13 -12.85 -26.91
CA ASP A 789 -10.03 -12.61 -28.06
C ASP A 789 -9.67 -11.35 -28.84
N PHE A 790 -8.81 -10.48 -28.30
CA PHE A 790 -8.46 -9.19 -28.88
C PHE A 790 -7.08 -9.26 -29.54
N LYS A 791 -7.03 -8.98 -30.85
CA LYS A 791 -5.77 -8.98 -31.62
C LYS A 791 -4.85 -7.82 -31.25
N ASP A 792 -5.43 -6.66 -30.94
CA ASP A 792 -4.74 -5.41 -30.63
C ASP A 792 -5.64 -4.45 -29.81
N HIS A 793 -5.09 -3.29 -29.42
CA HIS A 793 -5.85 -2.25 -28.72
C HIS A 793 -7.00 -1.67 -29.55
N GLN A 794 -6.88 -1.61 -30.87
CA GLN A 794 -7.95 -1.05 -31.70
C GLN A 794 -9.20 -1.93 -31.66
N ALA A 795 -9.02 -3.25 -31.69
CA ALA A 795 -10.10 -4.22 -31.50
C ALA A 795 -10.76 -4.07 -30.12
N LEU A 796 -9.96 -3.89 -29.08
CA LEU A 796 -10.44 -3.66 -27.71
C LEU A 796 -11.20 -2.34 -27.56
N ILE A 797 -10.67 -1.24 -28.10
CA ILE A 797 -11.31 0.09 -28.11
C ILE A 797 -12.63 0.01 -28.87
N THR A 798 -12.66 -0.66 -30.02
CA THR A 798 -13.89 -0.84 -30.81
C THR A 798 -14.93 -1.63 -30.03
N TYR A 799 -14.51 -2.69 -29.32
CA TYR A 799 -15.38 -3.44 -28.42
C TYR A 799 -15.93 -2.56 -27.29
N PHE A 800 -15.05 -1.81 -26.60
CA PHE A 800 -15.44 -0.87 -25.56
C PHE A 800 -16.49 0.12 -26.06
N ARG A 801 -16.19 0.86 -27.15
CA ARG A 801 -17.13 1.83 -27.75
C ARG A 801 -18.48 1.21 -28.06
N ARG A 802 -18.51 -0.01 -28.60
CA ARG A 802 -19.75 -0.73 -28.90
C ARG A 802 -20.51 -1.15 -27.64
N GLN A 803 -19.81 -1.57 -26.58
CA GLN A 803 -20.45 -1.98 -25.33
C GLN A 803 -20.95 -0.79 -24.49
N THR A 804 -20.39 0.39 -24.71
CA THR A 804 -20.79 1.64 -24.04
C THR A 804 -21.60 2.57 -24.94
N ASP A 805 -22.05 2.09 -26.10
CA ASP A 805 -22.97 2.81 -26.96
C ASP A 805 -24.38 2.63 -26.39
N PHE A 806 -24.86 3.67 -25.71
CA PHE A 806 -26.19 3.72 -25.13
C PHE A 806 -27.07 4.73 -25.87
N THR A 807 -26.75 5.04 -27.14
CA THR A 807 -27.43 6.08 -27.90
C THR A 807 -28.95 5.87 -27.94
N MET A 808 -29.41 4.63 -28.19
CA MET A 808 -30.85 4.32 -28.21
C MET A 808 -31.52 4.48 -26.84
N ASP A 809 -30.84 4.09 -25.77
CA ASP A 809 -31.34 4.21 -24.40
C ASP A 809 -31.34 5.68 -23.92
N ALA A 810 -30.35 6.46 -24.35
CA ALA A 810 -30.27 7.89 -24.08
C ALA A 810 -31.37 8.67 -24.83
N VAL A 811 -31.64 8.32 -26.09
CA VAL A 811 -32.76 8.89 -26.88
C VAL A 811 -34.10 8.57 -26.22
N LEU A 812 -34.30 7.33 -25.76
CA LEU A 812 -35.51 6.95 -25.03
C LEU A 812 -35.75 7.84 -23.80
N ILE A 813 -34.69 8.12 -23.02
CA ILE A 813 -34.78 9.02 -21.86
C ILE A 813 -35.08 10.45 -22.32
N ASP A 814 -34.40 10.93 -23.36
CA ASP A 814 -34.57 12.30 -23.89
C ASP A 814 -35.98 12.56 -24.41
N GLU A 815 -36.59 11.59 -25.10
CA GLU A 815 -37.97 11.68 -25.63
C GLU A 815 -39.04 11.71 -24.53
N LEU A 816 -38.79 11.05 -23.39
CA LEU A 816 -39.78 10.84 -22.33
C LEU A 816 -39.61 11.76 -21.12
N THR A 817 -38.56 12.60 -21.10
CA THR A 817 -38.25 13.48 -19.95
C THR A 817 -37.84 14.88 -20.38
N SER A 818 -38.12 15.88 -19.54
CA SER A 818 -37.61 17.24 -19.69
C SER A 818 -36.11 17.31 -19.34
N PRO A 819 -35.32 18.24 -19.92
CA PRO A 819 -33.94 18.50 -19.52
C PRO A 819 -33.75 18.78 -18.02
N ASP A 820 -34.77 19.34 -17.36
CA ASP A 820 -34.74 19.66 -15.92
C ASP A 820 -35.15 18.49 -15.01
N ASP A 821 -35.61 17.37 -15.59
CA ASP A 821 -36.06 16.22 -14.81
C ASP A 821 -34.90 15.47 -14.16
N HIS A 822 -35.16 14.98 -12.94
CA HIS A 822 -34.30 14.01 -12.28
C HIS A 822 -34.78 12.62 -12.66
N VAL A 823 -33.95 11.87 -13.36
CA VAL A 823 -34.33 10.61 -13.99
C VAL A 823 -34.07 9.43 -13.05
N PRO A 824 -35.11 8.68 -12.63
CA PRO A 824 -34.91 7.44 -11.88
C PRO A 824 -34.50 6.33 -12.84
N LEU A 825 -33.19 6.13 -12.96
CA LEU A 825 -32.56 5.11 -13.81
C LEU A 825 -31.95 3.98 -12.96
N ILE A 826 -32.56 2.80 -12.98
CA ILE A 826 -32.08 1.60 -12.29
C ILE A 826 -31.25 0.78 -13.29
N SER A 827 -29.94 1.07 -13.37
CA SER A 827 -29.03 0.41 -14.31
C SER A 827 -27.58 0.35 -13.83
N SER A 828 -26.88 -0.69 -14.26
CA SER A 828 -25.44 -0.94 -14.15
C SER A 828 -24.58 0.08 -14.91
N TYR A 829 -25.10 0.85 -15.85
CA TYR A 829 -24.34 1.93 -16.53
C TYR A 829 -25.03 3.29 -16.38
N GLU A 830 -25.63 3.52 -15.22
CA GLU A 830 -26.40 4.72 -14.92
C GLU A 830 -25.66 6.02 -15.30
N VAL A 831 -24.37 6.11 -14.94
CA VAL A 831 -23.54 7.29 -15.20
C VAL A 831 -23.39 7.57 -16.68
N MET A 832 -22.96 6.56 -17.46
CA MET A 832 -22.75 6.71 -18.90
C MET A 832 -24.04 7.07 -19.63
N ILE A 833 -25.14 6.39 -19.29
CA ILE A 833 -26.44 6.60 -19.92
C ILE A 833 -26.95 8.02 -19.63
N LEU A 834 -26.92 8.46 -18.37
CA LEU A 834 -27.38 9.82 -18.02
C LEU A 834 -26.47 10.92 -18.57
N MET A 835 -25.16 10.66 -18.69
CA MET A 835 -24.25 11.57 -19.39
C MET A 835 -24.60 11.71 -20.87
N GLN A 836 -24.89 10.61 -21.57
CA GLN A 836 -25.30 10.63 -22.98
C GLN A 836 -26.67 11.29 -23.16
N ALA A 837 -27.62 11.03 -22.25
CA ALA A 837 -28.94 11.66 -22.23
C ALA A 837 -28.93 13.11 -21.72
N LYS A 838 -27.80 13.59 -21.19
CA LYS A 838 -27.64 14.90 -20.54
C LYS A 838 -28.68 15.14 -19.44
N ARG A 839 -28.95 14.13 -18.61
CA ARG A 839 -29.94 14.19 -17.52
C ARG A 839 -29.30 14.11 -16.14
N ARG A 840 -30.03 14.61 -15.14
CA ARG A 840 -29.64 14.53 -13.72
C ARG A 840 -30.11 13.21 -13.11
N PRO A 841 -29.30 12.59 -12.23
CA PRO A 841 -29.73 11.38 -11.53
C PRO A 841 -30.82 11.70 -10.51
N PHE A 842 -31.75 10.76 -10.32
CA PHE A 842 -32.76 10.84 -9.25
C PHE A 842 -32.21 10.40 -7.89
N PHE A 843 -31.29 9.44 -7.88
CA PHE A 843 -30.79 8.82 -6.65
C PHE A 843 -29.66 9.62 -6.03
N TYR A 844 -29.72 9.79 -4.70
CA TYR A 844 -28.65 10.41 -3.92
C TYR A 844 -27.36 9.54 -3.91
N ILE A 845 -27.52 8.23 -3.90
CA ILE A 845 -26.40 7.30 -4.08
C ILE A 845 -26.30 7.00 -5.57
N PHE A 846 -25.35 7.65 -6.23
CA PHE A 846 -25.15 7.61 -7.67
C PHE A 846 -23.68 7.24 -7.99
N PRO A 847 -23.42 6.19 -8.79
CA PRO A 847 -24.40 5.27 -9.38
C PRO A 847 -25.11 4.42 -8.34
N PHE A 848 -26.32 3.99 -8.68
CA PHE A 848 -27.18 3.19 -7.82
C PHE A 848 -26.79 1.70 -7.81
N LEU A 849 -26.33 1.15 -8.95
CA LEU A 849 -25.91 -0.24 -9.08
C LEU A 849 -24.43 -0.34 -9.48
N ASP A 850 -23.80 -1.46 -9.14
CA ASP A 850 -22.47 -1.81 -9.64
C ASP A 850 -22.49 -2.06 -11.15
N ASN A 851 -21.46 -1.59 -11.86
CA ASN A 851 -21.35 -1.84 -13.29
C ASN A 851 -21.14 -3.32 -13.62
N ARG A 852 -21.96 -3.82 -14.55
CA ARG A 852 -21.99 -5.20 -15.05
C ARG A 852 -22.24 -5.17 -16.56
N PRO A 853 -21.75 -6.14 -17.34
CA PRO A 853 -22.09 -6.26 -18.75
C PRO A 853 -23.61 -6.29 -18.96
N MET A 854 -24.13 -5.52 -19.91
CA MET A 854 -25.58 -5.48 -20.21
C MET A 854 -26.13 -6.76 -20.89
N HIS A 855 -25.25 -7.73 -21.18
CA HIS A 855 -25.57 -8.97 -21.90
C HIS A 855 -25.44 -10.22 -21.01
N ILE A 856 -25.44 -10.07 -19.68
CA ILE A 856 -25.48 -11.19 -18.74
C ILE A 856 -26.74 -11.12 -17.90
N ARG A 857 -27.29 -12.28 -17.48
CA ARG A 857 -28.44 -12.37 -16.56
C ARG A 857 -28.12 -12.00 -15.11
N SER A 858 -27.41 -10.89 -14.95
CA SER A 858 -27.01 -10.36 -13.66
C SER A 858 -26.91 -8.83 -13.71
N PHE A 859 -27.59 -8.16 -12.79
CA PHE A 859 -27.37 -6.76 -12.48
C PHE A 859 -26.49 -6.63 -11.22
N GLY A 860 -25.79 -5.51 -11.12
CA GLY A 860 -24.94 -5.21 -9.97
C GLY A 860 -25.75 -5.05 -8.69
N VAL A 861 -25.18 -5.46 -7.56
CA VAL A 861 -25.73 -5.17 -6.23
C VAL A 861 -24.67 -4.36 -5.49
N ASP A 862 -24.93 -3.08 -5.24
CA ASP A 862 -24.08 -2.32 -4.33
C ASP A 862 -24.44 -2.71 -2.89
N LEU A 863 -23.50 -3.33 -2.20
CA LEU A 863 -23.63 -3.74 -0.80
C LEU A 863 -23.73 -2.55 0.17
N LEU A 864 -23.51 -1.33 -0.31
CA LEU A 864 -23.55 -0.12 0.51
C LEU A 864 -24.96 0.41 0.79
N HIS A 865 -25.99 -0.13 0.14
CA HIS A 865 -27.37 0.26 0.39
C HIS A 865 -27.96 -0.50 1.58
N THR A 866 -28.32 0.25 2.61
CA THR A 866 -29.10 -0.27 3.73
C THR A 866 -30.58 -0.41 3.34
N ARG A 867 -31.30 -1.36 3.97
CA ARG A 867 -32.77 -1.42 3.84
C ARG A 867 -33.47 -0.11 4.25
N GLY A 868 -32.86 0.69 5.12
CA GLY A 868 -33.32 2.04 5.44
C GLY A 868 -33.31 2.94 4.22
N GLN A 869 -32.17 3.06 3.56
CA GLN A 869 -32.01 3.85 2.33
C GLN A 869 -32.94 3.39 1.21
N MET A 870 -33.16 2.08 1.05
CA MET A 870 -34.11 1.58 0.05
C MET A 870 -35.56 2.00 0.34
N ARG A 871 -35.96 2.03 1.62
CA ARG A 871 -37.28 2.55 2.01
C ARG A 871 -37.38 4.05 1.75
N ASP A 872 -36.32 4.81 2.00
CA ASP A 872 -36.29 6.25 1.72
C ASP A 872 -36.39 6.52 0.21
N ILE A 873 -35.77 5.68 -0.63
CA ILE A 873 -35.90 5.73 -2.08
C ILE A 873 -37.36 5.47 -2.49
N ILE A 874 -37.98 4.40 -2.01
CA ILE A 874 -39.39 4.10 -2.30
C ILE A 874 -40.31 5.24 -1.84
N ALA A 875 -40.07 5.82 -0.66
CA ALA A 875 -40.80 6.99 -0.20
C ALA A 875 -40.63 8.19 -1.15
N GLY A 876 -39.42 8.39 -1.69
CA GLY A 876 -39.15 9.41 -2.70
C GLY A 876 -39.92 9.21 -4.02
N PHE A 877 -40.16 7.96 -4.43
CA PHE A 877 -41.02 7.65 -5.60
C PHE A 877 -42.50 7.99 -5.33
N GLU A 878 -42.97 7.82 -4.10
CA GLU A 878 -44.33 8.21 -3.72
C GLU A 878 -44.50 9.72 -3.59
N GLU A 879 -43.48 10.40 -3.08
CA GLU A 879 -43.51 11.86 -2.91
C GLU A 879 -43.44 12.59 -4.26
N ARG A 880 -42.45 12.25 -5.09
CA ARG A 880 -42.17 12.98 -6.34
C ARG A 880 -43.01 12.49 -7.52
N LYS A 881 -43.53 11.27 -7.42
CA LYS A 881 -44.32 10.60 -8.45
C LYS A 881 -43.78 10.75 -9.88
N PRO A 882 -42.54 10.30 -10.15
CA PRO A 882 -41.97 10.43 -11.48
C PRO A 882 -42.89 9.77 -12.52
N PRO A 883 -43.13 10.39 -13.69
CA PRO A 883 -44.02 9.83 -14.70
C PRO A 883 -43.45 8.54 -15.31
N PHE A 884 -42.13 8.46 -15.40
CA PHE A 884 -41.40 7.34 -15.95
C PHE A 884 -40.27 6.90 -15.02
N VAL A 885 -40.04 5.59 -14.97
CA VAL A 885 -38.89 4.95 -14.34
C VAL A 885 -38.18 4.12 -15.39
N PHE A 886 -36.89 4.32 -15.53
CA PHE A 886 -36.09 3.60 -16.50
C PHE A 886 -35.36 2.48 -15.77
N MET A 887 -35.46 1.26 -16.26
CA MET A 887 -34.76 0.11 -15.68
C MET A 887 -34.26 -0.82 -16.77
N GLU A 888 -33.26 -1.63 -16.45
CA GLU A 888 -32.78 -2.65 -17.39
C GLU A 888 -33.87 -3.68 -17.68
N LYS A 889 -34.06 -4.02 -18.97
CA LYS A 889 -35.04 -5.03 -19.41
C LYS A 889 -34.93 -6.35 -18.65
N ILE A 890 -33.71 -6.70 -18.28
CA ILE A 890 -33.39 -7.94 -17.59
C ILE A 890 -34.07 -8.08 -16.22
N MET A 891 -34.37 -6.96 -15.57
CA MET A 891 -35.07 -6.91 -14.29
C MET A 891 -36.58 -7.18 -14.43
N LEU A 892 -37.11 -7.20 -15.67
CA LEU A 892 -38.47 -7.67 -15.94
C LEU A 892 -38.59 -9.18 -16.05
N LEU A 893 -37.48 -9.91 -16.24
CA LEU A 893 -37.50 -11.36 -16.39
C LEU A 893 -37.88 -12.03 -15.06
N GLU A 894 -38.93 -12.84 -15.09
CA GLU A 894 -39.39 -13.63 -13.94
C GLU A 894 -39.15 -15.14 -14.17
N PRO A 895 -38.79 -15.89 -13.12
CA PRO A 895 -38.42 -15.41 -11.78
C PRO A 895 -37.04 -14.74 -11.77
N SER A 896 -36.83 -13.78 -10.86
CA SER A 896 -35.48 -13.32 -10.51
C SER A 896 -34.71 -14.47 -9.85
N SER A 897 -33.39 -14.51 -10.01
CA SER A 897 -32.57 -15.50 -9.30
C SER A 897 -32.78 -15.36 -7.79
N ASN A 898 -33.00 -16.48 -7.08
CA ASN A 898 -33.13 -16.51 -5.61
C ASN A 898 -31.95 -15.83 -4.91
N TRP A 899 -30.77 -15.84 -5.57
CA TRP A 899 -29.58 -15.12 -5.12
C TRP A 899 -29.84 -13.64 -4.83
N TYR A 900 -30.67 -12.95 -5.63
CA TYR A 900 -30.97 -11.53 -5.42
C TYR A 900 -31.92 -11.28 -4.25
N GLU A 901 -32.87 -12.19 -4.00
CA GLU A 901 -33.76 -12.09 -2.84
C GLU A 901 -32.96 -12.27 -1.54
N GLU A 902 -31.93 -13.11 -1.55
CA GLU A 902 -31.04 -13.33 -0.42
C GLU A 902 -30.01 -12.20 -0.23
N THR A 903 -29.34 -11.80 -1.31
CA THR A 903 -28.19 -10.87 -1.24
C THR A 903 -28.58 -9.39 -1.36
N ALA A 904 -29.73 -9.09 -1.98
CA ALA A 904 -30.17 -7.74 -2.30
C ALA A 904 -31.67 -7.49 -2.00
N PRO A 905 -32.21 -7.91 -0.83
CA PRO A 905 -33.64 -7.85 -0.56
C PRO A 905 -34.24 -6.44 -0.68
N GLY A 906 -33.49 -5.40 -0.32
CA GLY A 906 -33.96 -4.01 -0.45
C GLY A 906 -34.08 -3.54 -1.91
N LEU A 907 -33.22 -4.02 -2.81
CA LEU A 907 -33.35 -3.78 -4.25
C LEU A 907 -34.55 -4.54 -4.81
N MET A 908 -34.78 -5.78 -4.35
CA MET A 908 -35.97 -6.54 -4.74
C MET A 908 -37.27 -5.89 -4.26
N ASP A 909 -37.29 -5.28 -3.07
CA ASP A 909 -38.42 -4.47 -2.60
C ASP A 909 -38.70 -3.28 -3.54
N LEU A 910 -37.66 -2.58 -3.98
CA LEU A 910 -37.78 -1.48 -4.94
C LEU A 910 -38.31 -1.97 -6.30
N LEU A 911 -37.78 -3.08 -6.84
CA LEU A 911 -38.23 -3.64 -8.11
C LEU A 911 -39.69 -4.10 -8.03
N ARG A 912 -40.10 -4.74 -6.92
CA ARG A 912 -41.50 -5.10 -6.67
C ARG A 912 -42.40 -3.87 -6.62
N TYR A 913 -41.95 -2.80 -5.95
CA TYR A 913 -42.65 -1.52 -5.93
C TYR A 913 -42.82 -0.93 -7.35
N VAL A 914 -41.74 -0.86 -8.14
CA VAL A 914 -41.81 -0.33 -9.52
C VAL A 914 -42.77 -1.16 -10.37
N LYS A 915 -42.72 -2.50 -10.33
CA LYS A 915 -43.65 -3.37 -11.08
C LYS A 915 -45.11 -3.23 -10.62
N ALA A 916 -45.34 -2.99 -9.33
CA ALA A 916 -46.68 -2.79 -8.79
C ALA A 916 -47.29 -1.45 -9.27
N HIS A 917 -46.50 -0.37 -9.28
CA HIS A 917 -46.99 0.99 -9.51
C HIS A 917 -46.74 1.53 -10.93
N TYR A 918 -45.93 0.84 -11.74
CA TYR A 918 -45.58 1.24 -13.10
C TYR A 918 -45.78 0.07 -14.06
N GLN A 919 -46.03 0.36 -15.34
CA GLN A 919 -46.21 -0.62 -16.41
C GLN A 919 -45.22 -0.36 -17.56
N PRO A 920 -44.70 -1.40 -18.24
CA PRO A 920 -43.85 -1.19 -19.41
C PRO A 920 -44.55 -0.33 -20.48
N TYR A 921 -43.83 0.63 -21.05
CA TYR A 921 -44.37 1.57 -22.05
C TYR A 921 -43.58 1.54 -23.37
N GLN A 922 -42.30 1.91 -23.34
CA GLN A 922 -41.41 1.93 -24.49
C GLN A 922 -40.06 1.32 -24.10
N ALA A 923 -39.37 0.71 -25.04
CA ALA A 923 -38.10 0.02 -24.82
C ALA A 923 -37.00 0.60 -25.71
N GLY A 924 -35.81 0.76 -25.13
CA GLY A 924 -34.59 1.13 -25.82
C GLY A 924 -33.81 -0.12 -26.25
N GLN A 925 -32.49 -0.04 -26.26
CA GLN A 925 -31.63 -1.19 -26.52
C GLN A 925 -31.55 -2.11 -25.29
N TYR A 926 -31.19 -1.54 -24.13
CA TYR A 926 -31.06 -2.24 -22.86
C TYR A 926 -32.11 -1.84 -21.83
N LEU A 927 -32.71 -0.67 -21.97
CA LEU A 927 -33.67 -0.14 -21.01
C LEU A 927 -35.13 -0.36 -21.42
N VAL A 928 -36.00 -0.34 -20.42
CA VAL A 928 -37.44 -0.19 -20.56
C VAL A 928 -37.89 1.00 -19.73
N ALA A 929 -38.68 1.88 -20.35
CA ALA A 929 -39.40 2.94 -19.68
C ALA A 929 -40.68 2.36 -19.08
N MET A 930 -40.79 2.42 -17.75
CA MET A 930 -41.93 2.02 -16.97
C MET A 930 -42.78 3.26 -16.69
N LYS A 931 -43.97 3.35 -17.27
CA LYS A 931 -44.90 4.48 -17.07
C LYS A 931 -45.74 4.25 -15.82
N ARG A 932 -45.92 5.28 -14.99
CA ARG A 932 -46.74 5.17 -13.77
C ARG A 932 -48.19 4.79 -14.13
N LYS A 933 -48.77 3.85 -13.37
CA LYS A 933 -50.19 3.50 -13.46
C LYS A 933 -51.01 4.63 -12.81
N GLU A 934 -52.16 4.93 -13.41
CA GLU A 934 -53.10 5.94 -12.90
C GLU A 934 -53.78 5.50 -11.60
#